data_AF-A0A963PJE3-F1
#
_entry.id   AF-A0A963PJE3-F1
#
_cell.length_a   1.000
_cell.length_b   1.000
_cell.length_c   1.000
_cell.angle_alpha   90.00
_cell.angle_beta   90.00
_cell.angle_gamma   90.00
#
_symmetry.space_group_name_H-M   'P 1'
#
loop_
_entity.id
_entity.type
_entity.pdbx_description
1 polymer ?
#
loop_
_entity_poly.entity_id
_entity_poly.type
_entity_poly.pdbx_seq_one_letter_code
_entity_poly.pdbx_strand_id
1 'polypeptide(L)'
;ISAEEKAHIEANLPQYRYEGVAYYASKTALQGTVPLYRFYVSTAGFHFFTASEAEKNSIRATLPHYLFENVGYYVFNTAVESFTVGGSLGGLATGQSVVLQNNGSNDLTLSGDGAFTFSNRINRDATYAVTVLTQPVGQTCTVSNGSGTVTAAVASVSVSCTASTHSIGGTVSGMDTGKSLLLQNNGAGDLLVSANGSFVFATPATYGSAYNVTVLSQPVGQTCTVSNGSGTVASGVTGVAVSCSTNTYPVGGSVSGLGTGKSVVLQVNGGGDLTASSNGAFTFASNLSHGGTYLVTVKTQPVGQTCIVTNGTGTMSAAVSNVAVSCSNNSYSVSGVLSGLTSGREVVLQLNGAGDLTRTSDGSFSFASLVTHGDAYAVTVRTQPVGQTCSVSNGSGTATGLVTNVAVSCSTNTYTVGGSLSGLGAGKSVVLQNNAGDDLTRTVNGSFVFSTAVPYGNPYAVSVLTQPIEQTCSVSSGLGTIGGAVSNVAVDCVDHVTVGGVLSGLIAGNPVVLTLNGGGDLTLSGNGGFTFVSKTPQGSTYVVGVKTQPRGQTCTLSNATGTASGPVSNVGVSCVNNVPPDLLISEVGGCPSDNYSGCWLEVFNPTATTLNLSNYRLRFGATAINVFDLPNATVAPGQYRLLAANANDSVPITPLNPVVMLDNNGTVPVWGGWTGDGLVELVSVGSGATVDAVRFGNPAVAPSPVTASHWSGAPVSTTFVGDVSDQARSIARPVATIGTQDTQSALDWVAVDYATPGGPNDVAPGATDADNDGLPDANEQAGSTYNGLDLYSMGARSGQRDIFIEVDHMDSAKAGVIPSQAAMQMVKNAFALRGIALHVDVGTLFSASFDPAQFNLGQGSPSVHHEACLGFLRTECTGNVSADYRTVYDWKWQHFDPRRRAIFHYALFGDAAPTSSWGRGELFGNDFVVTMGDVTTPSQWLTNEQALTFMHELGHNLGLRHGGNEDTNYKPNYLSVMNYLKDGVSPGNTFWPFREWQEMFGTHPCSTDNSNPQCAADPVPFVIDYSDGSSLPIYEGAMYESANVGRGALPGVYADWDEDGGLTTSTVSRDLNGDAVLGSLTDHNDWAALTLPFARLSSGSLMLKSASVGPSRKSAKVPERGATVPKPLLGDRGPTVVVCDGGDARGAKLLKAMRTKSAARAGQSIRMR
;
A
#
# COMPACT_ATOMS: atom_id res chain seq x y z
N ILE A 1 19.90 20.27 -125.65
CA ILE A 1 21.10 19.97 -126.46
C ILE A 1 20.89 18.59 -127.05
N SER A 2 21.11 18.39 -128.35
CA SER A 2 20.98 17.05 -128.95
C SER A 2 22.18 16.16 -128.60
N ALA A 3 22.10 14.85 -128.80
CA ALA A 3 23.24 13.97 -128.52
C ALA A 3 24.45 14.30 -129.41
N GLU A 4 24.19 14.71 -130.66
CA GLU A 4 25.17 15.14 -131.65
C GLU A 4 25.81 16.47 -131.27
N GLU A 5 25.00 17.45 -130.82
CA GLU A 5 25.49 18.75 -130.36
C GLU A 5 26.34 18.60 -129.09
N LYS A 6 25.95 17.74 -128.15
CA LYS A 6 26.76 17.40 -126.98
C LYS A 6 28.10 16.81 -127.38
N ALA A 7 28.09 15.77 -128.22
CA ALA A 7 29.31 15.10 -128.68
C ALA A 7 30.22 16.04 -129.48
N HIS A 8 29.66 16.98 -130.25
CA HIS A 8 30.41 18.00 -130.95
C HIS A 8 31.12 18.96 -129.98
N ILE A 9 30.42 19.43 -128.93
CA ILE A 9 31.01 20.30 -127.89
C ILE A 9 32.12 19.56 -127.13
N GLU A 10 31.86 18.33 -126.66
CA GLU A 10 32.84 17.51 -125.92
C GLU A 10 34.10 17.20 -126.74
N ALA A 11 34.00 17.07 -128.07
CA ALA A 11 35.13 16.76 -128.95
C ALA A 11 35.89 17.98 -129.49
N ASN A 12 35.26 19.16 -129.60
CA ASN A 12 35.81 20.30 -130.35
C ASN A 12 35.98 21.60 -129.54
N LEU A 13 35.38 21.71 -128.34
CA LEU A 13 35.41 22.94 -127.52
C LEU A 13 36.00 22.66 -126.12
N PRO A 14 37.33 22.55 -125.99
CA PRO A 14 38.00 22.10 -124.76
C PRO A 14 37.83 23.04 -123.56
N GLN A 15 37.27 24.24 -123.74
CA GLN A 15 36.92 25.16 -122.66
C GLN A 15 35.65 24.75 -121.88
N TYR A 16 34.88 23.76 -122.35
CA TYR A 16 33.71 23.24 -121.66
C TYR A 16 33.97 21.86 -121.06
N ARG A 17 33.57 21.66 -119.79
CA ARG A 17 33.56 20.37 -119.12
C ARG A 17 32.12 19.89 -118.92
N TYR A 18 31.82 18.65 -119.26
CA TYR A 18 30.51 18.06 -118.97
C TYR A 18 30.44 17.63 -117.49
N GLU A 19 29.44 18.16 -116.77
CA GLU A 19 29.28 17.95 -115.32
C GLU A 19 28.04 17.09 -114.96
N GLY A 20 27.43 16.46 -115.96
CA GLY A 20 26.20 15.66 -115.81
C GLY A 20 24.93 16.40 -116.26
N VAL A 21 23.77 15.76 -116.06
CA VAL A 21 22.46 16.35 -116.35
C VAL A 21 21.96 17.08 -115.10
N ALA A 22 22.04 18.42 -115.09
CA ALA A 22 21.59 19.23 -113.96
C ALA A 22 20.06 19.27 -113.80
N TYR A 23 19.32 19.27 -114.91
CA TYR A 23 17.86 19.26 -114.95
C TYR A 23 17.37 18.81 -116.34
N TYR A 24 16.12 18.35 -116.40
CA TYR A 24 15.39 18.16 -117.65
C TYR A 24 14.56 19.41 -117.95
N ALA A 25 14.54 19.85 -119.21
CA ALA A 25 13.85 21.07 -119.62
C ALA A 25 13.06 20.87 -120.91
N SER A 26 11.87 21.45 -120.99
CA SER A 26 11.00 21.44 -122.17
C SER A 26 11.20 22.70 -123.01
N LYS A 27 11.05 22.60 -124.35
CA LYS A 27 10.97 23.78 -125.23
C LYS A 27 9.58 24.46 -125.23
N THR A 28 8.57 23.79 -124.70
CA THR A 28 7.20 24.31 -124.55
C THR A 28 6.79 24.31 -123.09
N ALA A 29 5.93 25.25 -122.69
CA ALA A 29 5.40 25.29 -121.34
C ALA A 29 4.57 24.04 -121.05
N LEU A 30 4.95 23.30 -120.01
CA LEU A 30 4.19 22.16 -119.48
C LEU A 30 3.56 22.54 -118.14
N GLN A 31 2.46 21.88 -117.77
CA GLN A 31 1.81 22.09 -116.48
C GLN A 31 2.79 21.81 -115.33
N GLY A 32 2.93 22.73 -114.39
CA GLY A 32 3.90 22.64 -113.28
C GLY A 32 5.34 23.07 -113.60
N THR A 33 5.61 23.55 -114.82
CA THR A 33 6.92 24.12 -115.17
C THR A 33 6.94 25.64 -115.14
N VAL A 34 8.08 26.22 -114.77
CA VAL A 34 8.37 27.67 -114.79
C VAL A 34 9.35 28.01 -115.92
N PRO A 35 9.36 29.26 -116.43
CA PRO A 35 10.27 29.67 -117.49
C PRO A 35 11.73 29.64 -117.03
N LEU A 36 12.60 29.06 -117.86
CA LEU A 36 14.06 29.15 -117.75
C LEU A 36 14.56 30.21 -118.74
N TYR A 37 14.85 31.40 -118.23
CA TYR A 37 15.32 32.56 -118.96
C TYR A 37 16.76 32.36 -119.44
N ARG A 38 17.03 32.64 -120.72
CA ARG A 38 18.37 32.51 -121.33
C ARG A 38 18.98 33.88 -121.63
N PHE A 39 20.28 33.99 -121.38
CA PHE A 39 21.11 35.14 -121.70
C PHE A 39 22.34 34.69 -122.46
N TYR A 40 22.74 35.40 -123.52
CA TYR A 40 24.03 35.22 -124.18
C TYR A 40 25.05 36.21 -123.63
N VAL A 41 26.17 35.70 -123.09
CA VAL A 41 27.23 36.51 -122.48
C VAL A 41 28.29 36.82 -123.54
N SER A 42 28.12 37.94 -124.23
CA SER A 42 28.89 38.28 -125.42
C SER A 42 30.40 38.39 -125.20
N THR A 43 30.83 38.72 -123.98
CA THR A 43 32.24 38.82 -123.56
C THR A 43 32.89 37.47 -123.27
N ALA A 44 32.12 36.40 -123.07
CA ALA A 44 32.61 35.08 -122.66
C ALA A 44 32.17 33.92 -123.57
N GLY A 45 31.28 34.18 -124.54
CA GLY A 45 30.90 33.21 -125.58
C GLY A 45 30.00 32.05 -125.12
N PHE A 46 29.38 32.15 -123.93
CA PHE A 46 28.49 31.13 -123.37
C PHE A 46 27.09 31.67 -123.05
N HIS A 47 26.15 30.77 -122.80
CA HIS A 47 24.80 31.11 -122.37
C HIS A 47 24.61 30.90 -120.86
N PHE A 48 24.09 31.92 -120.18
CA PHE A 48 23.63 31.84 -118.79
C PHE A 48 22.12 31.54 -118.75
N PHE A 49 21.68 30.77 -117.75
CA PHE A 49 20.29 30.37 -117.58
C PHE A 49 19.83 30.56 -116.13
N THR A 50 18.63 31.12 -115.92
CA THR A 50 18.01 31.21 -114.59
C THR A 50 16.50 30.96 -114.67
N ALA A 51 15.93 30.30 -113.65
CA ALA A 51 14.48 30.17 -113.48
C ALA A 51 13.88 31.28 -112.60
N SER A 52 14.72 32.17 -112.05
CA SER A 52 14.29 33.27 -111.20
C SER A 52 13.93 34.50 -112.03
N GLU A 53 12.65 34.87 -112.00
CA GLU A 53 12.12 36.11 -112.61
C GLU A 53 12.84 37.35 -112.07
N ALA A 54 13.17 37.36 -110.77
CA ALA A 54 13.87 38.46 -110.09
C ALA A 54 15.34 38.56 -110.54
N GLU A 55 16.05 37.44 -110.64
CA GLU A 55 17.44 37.42 -111.13
C GLU A 55 17.51 37.86 -112.59
N LYS A 56 16.62 37.33 -113.45
CA LYS A 56 16.46 37.78 -114.83
C LYS A 56 16.21 39.29 -114.93
N ASN A 57 15.34 39.85 -114.09
CA ASN A 57 15.11 41.31 -114.05
C ASN A 57 16.36 42.09 -113.61
N SER A 58 17.07 41.61 -112.59
CA SER A 58 18.30 42.23 -112.08
C SER A 58 19.43 42.25 -113.12
N ILE A 59 19.70 41.11 -113.77
CA ILE A 59 20.70 40.98 -114.83
C ILE A 59 20.39 41.94 -115.98
N ARG A 60 19.14 42.01 -116.44
CA ARG A 60 18.70 42.95 -117.49
C ARG A 60 18.86 44.43 -117.13
N ALA A 61 18.81 44.77 -115.84
CA ALA A 61 18.94 46.14 -115.37
C ALA A 61 20.40 46.55 -115.09
N THR A 62 21.28 45.59 -114.78
CA THR A 62 22.62 45.87 -114.21
C THR A 62 23.80 45.36 -115.05
N LEU A 63 23.61 44.36 -115.92
CA LEU A 63 24.69 43.69 -116.65
C LEU A 63 24.48 43.77 -118.18
N PRO A 64 24.84 44.89 -118.84
CA PRO A 64 24.53 45.12 -120.26
C PRO A 64 25.23 44.17 -121.25
N HIS A 65 26.24 43.39 -120.80
CA HIS A 65 26.92 42.37 -121.59
C HIS A 65 26.23 40.99 -121.54
N TYR A 66 25.19 40.84 -120.71
CA TYR A 66 24.29 39.68 -120.70
C TYR A 66 23.09 40.00 -121.59
N LEU A 67 23.15 39.60 -122.86
CA LEU A 67 22.09 39.85 -123.84
C LEU A 67 20.93 38.89 -123.58
N PHE A 68 19.77 39.41 -123.18
CA PHE A 68 18.59 38.59 -122.88
C PHE A 68 17.96 38.04 -124.16
N GLU A 69 17.86 36.71 -124.26
CA GLU A 69 17.39 36.00 -125.45
C GLU A 69 15.97 35.40 -125.31
N ASN A 70 15.20 35.88 -124.32
CA ASN A 70 13.89 35.37 -123.91
C ASN A 70 13.97 34.04 -123.12
N VAL A 71 12.86 33.33 -123.06
CA VAL A 71 12.75 32.01 -122.40
C VAL A 71 13.44 30.98 -123.28
N GLY A 72 14.50 30.34 -122.76
CA GLY A 72 15.22 29.29 -123.49
C GLY A 72 14.52 27.94 -123.40
N TYR A 73 14.00 27.60 -122.22
CA TYR A 73 13.31 26.35 -121.90
C TYR A 73 12.31 26.55 -120.73
N TYR A 74 11.65 25.48 -120.29
CA TYR A 74 10.82 25.43 -119.08
C TYR A 74 11.24 24.26 -118.18
N VAL A 75 11.27 24.47 -116.87
CA VAL A 75 11.77 23.49 -115.85
C VAL A 75 10.78 23.34 -114.69
N PHE A 76 10.76 22.18 -114.02
CA PHE A 76 9.86 21.97 -112.87
C PHE A 76 10.34 22.71 -111.61
N ASN A 77 9.39 23.24 -110.82
CA ASN A 77 9.67 24.02 -109.61
C ASN A 77 9.88 23.12 -108.38
N THR A 78 11.00 23.26 -107.68
CA THR A 78 11.40 22.47 -106.49
C THR A 78 11.31 23.27 -105.18
N ALA A 79 10.17 23.91 -104.93
CA ALA A 79 9.85 24.51 -103.63
C ALA A 79 9.23 23.46 -102.69
N VAL A 80 9.94 23.08 -101.62
CA VAL A 80 9.41 22.18 -100.58
C VAL A 80 8.62 22.98 -99.54
N GLU A 81 7.41 22.52 -99.20
CA GLU A 81 6.58 23.17 -98.17
C GLU A 81 7.19 23.00 -96.77
N SER A 82 7.12 24.06 -95.95
CA SER A 82 7.54 24.05 -94.55
C SER A 82 6.53 24.76 -93.65
N PHE A 83 6.31 24.20 -92.46
CA PHE A 83 5.27 24.61 -91.52
C PHE A 83 5.85 25.01 -90.16
N THR A 84 5.07 25.78 -89.40
CA THR A 84 5.43 26.22 -88.04
C THR A 84 5.03 25.19 -86.99
N VAL A 85 5.75 25.18 -85.86
CA VAL A 85 5.36 24.45 -84.64
C VAL A 85 5.04 25.46 -83.55
N GLY A 86 3.94 25.25 -82.84
CA GLY A 86 3.41 26.14 -81.82
C GLY A 86 2.41 25.43 -80.92
N GLY A 87 1.83 26.20 -80.01
CA GLY A 87 1.07 25.65 -78.89
C GLY A 87 0.45 26.72 -77.99
N SER A 88 0.02 26.30 -76.80
CA SER A 88 -0.41 27.19 -75.73
C SER A 88 0.40 26.98 -74.45
N LEU A 89 0.65 28.08 -73.74
CA LEU A 89 1.20 28.13 -72.39
C LEU A 89 0.10 28.56 -71.41
N GLY A 90 -0.02 27.86 -70.29
CA GLY A 90 -0.92 28.20 -69.20
C GLY A 90 -0.30 27.97 -67.82
N GLY A 91 -0.62 28.85 -66.87
CA GLY A 91 -0.19 28.79 -65.47
C GLY A 91 1.13 29.49 -65.17
N LEU A 92 1.76 30.20 -66.11
CA LEU A 92 3.00 30.94 -65.87
C LEU A 92 2.73 32.17 -65.00
N ALA A 93 3.45 32.29 -63.87
CA ALA A 93 3.28 33.42 -62.96
C ALA A 93 3.70 34.76 -63.59
N THR A 94 2.93 35.82 -63.30
CA THR A 94 3.17 37.18 -63.78
C THR A 94 4.61 37.65 -63.48
N GLY A 95 5.34 38.05 -64.52
CA GLY A 95 6.73 38.54 -64.41
C GLY A 95 7.80 37.46 -64.55
N GLN A 96 7.43 36.18 -64.61
CA GLN A 96 8.35 35.06 -64.86
C GLN A 96 8.54 34.80 -66.36
N SER A 97 9.52 33.94 -66.69
CA SER A 97 9.67 33.41 -68.04
C SER A 97 10.04 31.94 -68.04
N VAL A 98 9.54 31.20 -69.03
CA VAL A 98 9.93 29.82 -69.36
C VAL A 98 10.63 29.82 -70.72
N VAL A 99 11.67 29.00 -70.89
CA VAL A 99 12.31 28.80 -72.19
C VAL A 99 11.98 27.40 -72.70
N LEU A 100 11.32 27.34 -73.86
CA LEU A 100 11.05 26.10 -74.58
C LEU A 100 12.10 25.90 -75.67
N GLN A 101 12.51 24.67 -75.94
CA GLN A 101 13.47 24.31 -76.98
C GLN A 101 12.85 23.26 -77.91
N ASN A 102 13.09 23.33 -79.21
CA ASN A 102 12.52 22.41 -80.20
C ASN A 102 13.62 21.71 -81.02
N ASN A 103 13.67 20.38 -80.99
CA ASN A 103 14.73 19.57 -81.63
C ASN A 103 16.15 19.96 -81.17
N GLY A 104 16.35 20.25 -79.88
CA GLY A 104 17.67 20.56 -79.32
C GLY A 104 18.25 21.93 -79.74
N SER A 105 17.43 22.81 -80.32
CA SER A 105 17.79 24.17 -80.73
C SER A 105 16.53 25.04 -80.82
N ASN A 106 16.61 26.21 -81.47
CA ASN A 106 15.42 27.03 -81.77
C ASN A 106 14.65 27.41 -80.49
N ASP A 107 15.36 28.02 -79.54
CA ASP A 107 14.84 28.32 -78.21
C ASP A 107 13.84 29.48 -78.26
N LEU A 108 12.75 29.37 -77.50
CA LEU A 108 11.67 30.33 -77.42
C LEU A 108 11.37 30.68 -75.97
N THR A 109 11.72 31.91 -75.57
CA THR A 109 11.37 32.47 -74.27
C THR A 109 9.95 32.99 -74.28
N LEU A 110 9.13 32.54 -73.33
CA LEU A 110 7.75 32.99 -73.11
C LEU A 110 7.65 33.67 -71.75
N SER A 111 7.05 34.86 -71.70
CA SER A 111 6.95 35.70 -70.49
C SER A 111 5.51 35.98 -70.04
N GLY A 112 4.56 35.13 -70.47
CA GLY A 112 3.15 35.19 -70.10
C GLY A 112 2.35 34.10 -70.79
N ASP A 113 1.20 33.75 -70.21
CA ASP A 113 0.26 32.77 -70.75
C ASP A 113 -0.32 33.19 -72.11
N GLY A 114 -0.62 32.22 -72.96
CA GLY A 114 -1.20 32.45 -74.28
C GLY A 114 -0.69 31.48 -75.35
N ALA A 115 -1.05 31.76 -76.61
CA ALA A 115 -0.57 30.99 -77.75
C ALA A 115 0.88 31.39 -78.12
N PHE A 116 1.71 30.41 -78.47
CA PHE A 116 3.09 30.61 -78.92
C PHE A 116 3.36 29.88 -80.24
N THR A 117 4.41 30.30 -80.95
CA THR A 117 4.87 29.64 -82.18
C THR A 117 6.36 29.86 -82.34
N PHE A 118 7.10 28.79 -82.63
CA PHE A 118 8.53 28.85 -82.96
C PHE A 118 8.74 29.50 -84.32
N SER A 119 9.77 30.35 -84.44
CA SER A 119 10.07 31.13 -85.65
C SER A 119 10.60 30.27 -86.80
N ASN A 120 11.41 29.26 -86.51
CA ASN A 120 11.92 28.33 -87.53
C ASN A 120 10.81 27.39 -88.02
N ARG A 121 10.63 27.33 -89.33
CA ARG A 121 9.75 26.36 -89.99
C ARG A 121 10.46 25.02 -90.15
N ILE A 122 9.70 23.94 -90.00
CA ILE A 122 10.14 22.56 -90.22
C ILE A 122 9.54 22.08 -91.54
N ASN A 123 10.35 21.43 -92.37
CA ASN A 123 9.91 20.89 -93.66
C ASN A 123 8.80 19.85 -93.47
N ARG A 124 7.89 19.76 -94.45
CA ARG A 124 6.87 18.71 -94.49
C ARG A 124 7.53 17.33 -94.29
N ASP A 125 6.89 16.51 -93.46
CA ASP A 125 7.27 15.14 -93.08
C ASP A 125 8.52 14.99 -92.20
N ALA A 126 9.12 16.08 -91.70
CA ALA A 126 10.15 16.05 -90.66
C ALA A 126 9.57 16.11 -89.23
N THR A 127 10.33 15.67 -88.23
CA THR A 127 9.88 15.60 -86.82
C THR A 127 10.12 16.87 -86.02
N TYR A 128 9.33 17.07 -84.98
CA TYR A 128 9.52 18.10 -83.93
C TYR A 128 9.55 17.46 -82.54
N ALA A 129 10.21 18.13 -81.59
CA ALA A 129 10.37 17.68 -80.20
C ALA A 129 10.61 18.88 -79.28
N VAL A 130 9.53 19.40 -78.70
CA VAL A 130 9.49 20.53 -77.78
C VAL A 130 9.70 20.05 -76.34
N THR A 131 10.68 20.63 -75.66
CA THR A 131 11.00 20.40 -74.25
C THR A 131 11.13 21.73 -73.50
N VAL A 132 11.06 21.73 -72.16
CA VAL A 132 11.47 22.90 -71.37
C VAL A 132 12.99 22.89 -71.24
N LEU A 133 13.64 23.96 -71.69
CA LEU A 133 15.08 24.19 -71.52
C LEU A 133 15.39 24.87 -70.18
N THR A 134 14.58 25.89 -69.83
CA THR A 134 14.74 26.65 -68.59
C THR A 134 13.38 26.80 -67.90
N GLN A 135 13.28 26.28 -66.67
CA GLN A 135 12.10 26.45 -65.83
C GLN A 135 12.02 27.88 -65.25
N PRO A 136 10.82 28.47 -65.11
CA PRO A 136 10.61 29.68 -64.33
C PRO A 136 10.92 29.46 -62.84
N VAL A 137 11.45 30.47 -62.15
CA VAL A 137 11.74 30.35 -60.72
C VAL A 137 10.45 30.14 -59.92
N GLY A 138 10.44 29.17 -59.00
CA GLY A 138 9.28 28.88 -58.15
C GLY A 138 8.14 28.12 -58.84
N GLN A 139 8.29 27.72 -60.10
CA GLN A 139 7.28 26.99 -60.86
C GLN A 139 7.91 25.83 -61.64
N THR A 140 7.12 24.78 -61.90
CA THR A 140 7.50 23.68 -62.79
C THR A 140 6.56 23.65 -63.98
N CYS A 141 7.09 23.88 -65.17
CA CYS A 141 6.39 23.75 -66.44
C CYS A 141 6.63 22.35 -67.04
N THR A 142 5.57 21.76 -67.59
CA THR A 142 5.60 20.46 -68.27
C THR A 142 5.02 20.58 -69.68
N VAL A 143 5.55 19.80 -70.63
CA VAL A 143 5.09 19.82 -72.03
C VAL A 143 4.29 18.55 -72.33
N SER A 144 3.10 18.73 -72.88
CA SER A 144 2.27 17.68 -73.45
C SER A 144 2.12 17.90 -74.97
N ASN A 145 1.92 16.81 -75.72
CA ASN A 145 1.98 16.79 -77.19
C ASN A 145 3.28 17.39 -77.77
N GLY A 146 4.38 17.33 -77.02
CA GLY A 146 5.63 18.01 -77.37
C GLY A 146 6.33 17.48 -78.62
N SER A 147 6.03 16.27 -79.09
CA SER A 147 6.71 15.65 -80.22
C SER A 147 5.76 15.06 -81.27
N GLY A 148 6.19 15.05 -82.54
CA GLY A 148 5.45 14.44 -83.65
C GLY A 148 6.08 14.72 -85.01
N THR A 149 5.34 14.45 -86.09
CA THR A 149 5.77 14.73 -87.48
C THR A 149 4.94 15.86 -88.09
N VAL A 150 5.60 16.77 -88.82
CA VAL A 150 5.00 18.01 -89.32
C VAL A 150 4.41 17.80 -90.72
N THR A 151 3.12 17.48 -90.80
CA THR A 151 2.37 17.36 -92.07
C THR A 151 1.53 18.61 -92.41
N ALA A 152 1.35 19.49 -91.44
CA ALA A 152 0.72 20.81 -91.50
C ALA A 152 1.27 21.69 -90.36
N ALA A 153 0.77 22.92 -90.19
CA ALA A 153 1.14 23.76 -89.04
C ALA A 153 0.65 23.14 -87.73
N VAL A 154 1.57 22.93 -86.78
CA VAL A 154 1.28 22.33 -85.48
C VAL A 154 0.96 23.44 -84.48
N ALA A 155 -0.19 23.35 -83.83
CA ALA A 155 -0.64 24.27 -82.77
C ALA A 155 -1.08 23.53 -81.49
N SER A 156 -0.81 22.22 -81.40
CA SER A 156 -1.35 21.31 -80.37
C SER A 156 -0.42 21.06 -79.18
N VAL A 157 0.80 21.63 -79.20
CA VAL A 157 1.71 21.55 -78.05
C VAL A 157 1.06 22.30 -76.89
N SER A 158 1.00 21.71 -75.69
CA SER A 158 0.45 22.40 -74.53
C SER A 158 1.44 22.35 -73.37
N VAL A 159 1.76 23.52 -72.85
CA VAL A 159 2.68 23.70 -71.73
C VAL A 159 1.90 24.18 -70.52
N SER A 160 2.00 23.45 -69.42
CA SER A 160 1.31 23.77 -68.16
C SER A 160 2.31 23.95 -67.04
N CYS A 161 2.27 25.12 -66.39
CA CYS A 161 3.13 25.48 -65.27
C CYS A 161 2.35 25.47 -63.95
N THR A 162 2.93 24.88 -62.90
CA THR A 162 2.37 24.85 -61.55
C THR A 162 3.35 25.43 -60.54
N ALA A 163 2.84 26.03 -59.45
CA ALA A 163 3.67 26.52 -58.36
C ALA A 163 4.38 25.38 -57.65
N SER A 164 5.67 25.56 -57.36
CA SER A 164 6.44 24.63 -56.54
C SER A 164 6.02 24.79 -55.08
N THR A 165 5.97 23.69 -54.33
CA THR A 165 5.67 23.68 -52.90
C THR A 165 6.83 23.16 -52.08
N HIS A 166 6.96 23.64 -50.85
CA HIS A 166 8.05 23.31 -49.94
C HIS A 166 7.52 23.09 -48.51
N SER A 167 8.15 22.16 -47.79
CA SER A 167 7.82 21.87 -46.39
C SER A 167 8.19 23.02 -45.46
N ILE A 168 7.37 23.26 -44.44
CA ILE A 168 7.68 24.16 -43.32
C ILE A 168 7.92 23.33 -42.07
N GLY A 169 9.05 23.53 -41.40
CA GLY A 169 9.47 22.74 -40.27
C GLY A 169 10.61 23.38 -39.48
N GLY A 170 11.07 22.66 -38.48
CA GLY A 170 11.96 23.19 -37.47
C GLY A 170 12.38 22.15 -36.43
N THR A 171 12.86 22.63 -35.28
CA THR A 171 13.21 21.81 -34.12
C THR A 171 12.61 22.35 -32.83
N VAL A 172 12.14 21.46 -31.95
CA VAL A 172 11.75 21.76 -30.57
C VAL A 172 12.84 21.24 -29.62
N SER A 173 13.19 22.05 -28.61
CA SER A 173 14.18 21.73 -27.58
C SER A 173 13.75 22.28 -26.21
N GLY A 174 14.18 21.61 -25.13
CA GLY A 174 13.90 22.00 -23.75
C GLY A 174 12.52 21.59 -23.21
N MET A 175 11.77 20.76 -23.93
CA MET A 175 10.46 20.26 -23.50
C MET A 175 10.61 19.00 -22.63
N ASP A 176 10.17 19.04 -21.37
CA ASP A 176 10.09 17.87 -20.47
C ASP A 176 9.32 16.69 -21.10
N THR A 177 9.73 15.47 -20.74
CA THR A 177 9.09 14.22 -21.18
C THR A 177 7.61 14.13 -20.78
N GLY A 178 6.79 13.57 -21.67
CA GLY A 178 5.35 13.35 -21.42
C GLY A 178 4.47 14.60 -21.57
N LYS A 179 5.04 15.74 -21.98
CA LYS A 179 4.28 16.97 -22.28
C LYS A 179 4.14 17.19 -23.78
N SER A 180 3.14 17.99 -24.15
CA SER A 180 2.87 18.36 -25.54
C SER A 180 2.78 19.87 -25.75
N LEU A 181 3.16 20.28 -26.95
CA LEU A 181 3.17 21.64 -27.47
C LEU A 181 2.31 21.67 -28.73
N LEU A 182 1.44 22.67 -28.88
CA LEU A 182 0.68 22.86 -30.13
C LEU A 182 1.25 24.03 -30.91
N LEU A 183 1.83 23.75 -32.07
CA LEU A 183 2.34 24.76 -33.01
C LEU A 183 1.30 25.01 -34.12
N GLN A 184 1.23 26.23 -34.63
CA GLN A 184 0.31 26.59 -35.72
C GLN A 184 1.05 27.46 -36.73
N ASN A 185 0.75 27.31 -38.04
CA ASN A 185 1.35 28.11 -39.11
C ASN A 185 0.29 28.97 -39.81
N ASN A 186 0.50 30.29 -39.87
CA ASN A 186 -0.42 31.24 -40.50
C ASN A 186 -1.88 31.19 -39.97
N GLY A 187 -2.11 30.75 -38.73
CA GLY A 187 -3.46 30.65 -38.16
C GLY A 187 -4.22 29.37 -38.48
N ALA A 188 -3.56 28.34 -39.05
CA ALA A 188 -4.14 27.04 -39.34
C ALA A 188 -3.10 25.90 -39.30
N GLY A 189 -3.56 24.67 -39.51
CA GLY A 189 -2.67 23.50 -39.66
C GLY A 189 -1.96 23.13 -38.36
N ASP A 190 -2.72 23.00 -37.28
CA ASP A 190 -2.19 22.77 -35.93
C ASP A 190 -1.39 21.46 -35.86
N LEU A 191 -0.19 21.55 -35.29
CA LEU A 191 0.80 20.48 -35.22
C LEU A 191 1.13 20.19 -33.76
N LEU A 192 0.68 19.03 -33.28
CA LEU A 192 1.02 18.53 -31.95
C LEU A 192 2.46 18.00 -31.95
N VAL A 193 3.29 18.53 -31.06
CA VAL A 193 4.65 18.05 -30.80
C VAL A 193 4.71 17.48 -29.40
N SER A 194 5.03 16.19 -29.27
CA SER A 194 5.04 15.42 -28.01
C SER A 194 6.44 15.07 -27.48
N ALA A 195 7.50 15.44 -28.20
CA ALA A 195 8.89 15.24 -27.80
C ALA A 195 9.81 16.31 -28.39
N ASN A 196 11.01 16.47 -27.81
CA ASN A 196 12.09 17.24 -28.44
C ASN A 196 12.55 16.56 -29.74
N GLY A 197 12.89 17.35 -30.76
CA GLY A 197 13.31 16.83 -32.06
C GLY A 197 12.85 17.71 -33.22
N SER A 198 13.02 17.20 -34.44
CA SER A 198 12.56 17.87 -35.66
C SER A 198 11.05 17.74 -35.85
N PHE A 199 10.39 18.80 -36.30
CA PHE A 199 8.97 18.81 -36.68
C PHE A 199 8.80 19.36 -38.10
N VAL A 200 7.73 18.94 -38.79
CA VAL A 200 7.33 19.43 -40.12
C VAL A 200 5.81 19.53 -40.17
N PHE A 201 5.27 20.64 -40.66
CA PHE A 201 3.85 20.81 -40.92
C PHE A 201 3.41 19.97 -42.12
N ALA A 202 2.30 19.25 -41.98
CA ALA A 202 1.80 18.31 -42.99
C ALA A 202 1.46 18.98 -44.34
N THR A 203 0.96 20.22 -44.32
CA THR A 203 0.62 20.98 -45.53
C THR A 203 1.83 21.76 -46.04
N PRO A 204 2.38 21.45 -47.23
CA PRO A 204 3.46 22.22 -47.84
C PRO A 204 2.98 23.61 -48.26
N ALA A 205 3.84 24.61 -48.10
CA ALA A 205 3.56 25.99 -48.50
C ALA A 205 4.08 26.27 -49.93
N THR A 206 3.40 27.15 -50.68
CA THR A 206 3.79 27.50 -52.05
C THR A 206 5.01 28.43 -52.07
N TYR A 207 5.85 28.30 -53.09
CA TYR A 207 6.96 29.21 -53.32
C TYR A 207 6.48 30.67 -53.36
N GLY A 208 7.15 31.54 -52.61
CA GLY A 208 6.81 32.96 -52.47
C GLY A 208 5.71 33.28 -51.45
N SER A 209 5.06 32.29 -50.83
CA SER A 209 4.10 32.54 -49.75
C SER A 209 4.82 32.94 -48.45
N ALA A 210 4.11 33.63 -47.56
CA ALA A 210 4.57 33.86 -46.19
C ALA A 210 4.32 32.62 -45.31
N TYR A 211 5.17 32.41 -44.31
CA TYR A 211 4.92 31.49 -43.18
C TYR A 211 5.03 32.27 -41.86
N ASN A 212 4.32 31.81 -40.84
CA ASN A 212 4.32 32.39 -39.49
C ASN A 212 3.93 31.31 -38.47
N VAL A 213 4.94 30.65 -37.92
CA VAL A 213 4.85 29.61 -36.89
C VAL A 213 4.77 30.24 -35.51
N THR A 214 3.69 29.95 -34.80
CA THR A 214 3.42 30.42 -33.44
C THR A 214 3.08 29.26 -32.51
N VAL A 215 3.33 29.42 -31.21
CA VAL A 215 2.74 28.50 -30.21
C VAL A 215 1.26 28.85 -30.05
N LEU A 216 0.39 27.89 -30.34
CA LEU A 216 -1.05 27.99 -30.12
C LEU A 216 -1.44 27.57 -28.70
N SER A 217 -0.80 26.51 -28.18
CA SER A 217 -0.97 26.06 -26.79
C SER A 217 0.37 25.66 -26.18
N GLN A 218 0.64 26.18 -24.99
CA GLN A 218 1.87 25.93 -24.23
C GLN A 218 1.79 24.59 -23.47
N PRO A 219 2.91 23.85 -23.31
CA PRO A 219 2.93 22.68 -22.45
C PRO A 219 2.68 23.06 -20.99
N VAL A 220 1.91 22.26 -20.26
CA VAL A 220 1.57 22.53 -18.86
C VAL A 220 2.85 22.68 -18.02
N GLY A 221 3.00 23.83 -17.37
CA GLY A 221 4.17 24.13 -16.53
C GLY A 221 5.46 24.50 -17.27
N GLN A 222 5.41 24.77 -18.58
CA GLN A 222 6.52 25.33 -19.33
C GLN A 222 6.10 26.61 -20.08
N THR A 223 7.10 27.31 -20.59
CA THR A 223 6.92 28.35 -21.62
C THR A 223 7.84 28.03 -22.79
N CYS A 224 7.26 27.84 -23.97
CA CYS A 224 7.96 27.67 -25.25
C CYS A 224 7.91 28.97 -26.06
N THR A 225 9.04 29.31 -26.68
CA THR A 225 9.22 30.51 -27.50
C THR A 225 9.70 30.12 -28.90
N VAL A 226 9.16 30.77 -29.94
CA VAL A 226 9.55 30.51 -31.34
C VAL A 226 10.55 31.56 -31.80
N SER A 227 11.65 31.11 -32.40
CA SER A 227 12.62 31.92 -33.12
C SER A 227 12.67 31.49 -34.59
N ASN A 228 12.97 32.43 -35.49
CA ASN A 228 12.87 32.27 -36.96
C ASN A 228 11.48 31.80 -37.45
N GLY A 229 10.44 32.02 -36.64
CA GLY A 229 9.08 31.50 -36.89
C GLY A 229 8.39 32.07 -38.11
N SER A 230 8.84 33.21 -38.66
CA SER A 230 8.22 33.84 -39.82
C SER A 230 9.21 34.16 -40.94
N GLY A 231 8.70 34.21 -42.18
CA GLY A 231 9.51 34.48 -43.37
C GLY A 231 8.74 34.21 -44.68
N THR A 232 9.48 34.11 -45.78
CA THR A 232 8.94 33.81 -47.12
C THR A 232 9.55 32.52 -47.66
N VAL A 233 8.73 31.68 -48.28
CA VAL A 233 9.10 30.33 -48.71
C VAL A 233 9.86 30.36 -50.03
N ALA A 234 11.20 30.27 -49.96
CA ALA A 234 12.08 30.16 -51.13
C ALA A 234 12.62 28.74 -51.38
N SER A 235 12.57 27.88 -50.37
CA SER A 235 12.93 26.46 -50.40
C SER A 235 12.34 25.78 -49.15
N GLY A 236 12.70 24.52 -48.86
CA GLY A 236 12.28 23.85 -47.62
C GLY A 236 12.73 24.59 -46.37
N VAL A 237 11.78 25.06 -45.56
CA VAL A 237 12.07 25.79 -44.32
C VAL A 237 12.28 24.77 -43.21
N THR A 238 13.49 24.74 -42.64
CA THR A 238 13.87 23.84 -41.53
C THR A 238 14.47 24.61 -40.33
N GLY A 239 14.58 25.93 -40.44
CA GLY A 239 15.28 26.80 -39.47
C GLY A 239 14.42 27.36 -38.34
N VAL A 240 13.13 27.00 -38.26
CA VAL A 240 12.27 27.41 -37.14
C VAL A 240 12.76 26.70 -35.86
N ALA A 241 13.11 27.45 -34.83
CA ALA A 241 13.63 26.88 -33.59
C ALA A 241 12.72 27.26 -32.41
N VAL A 242 12.17 26.25 -31.76
CA VAL A 242 11.30 26.40 -30.59
C VAL A 242 12.08 25.97 -29.34
N SER A 243 12.20 26.90 -28.39
CA SER A 243 12.92 26.69 -27.14
C SER A 243 11.95 26.78 -25.97
N CYS A 244 11.81 25.67 -25.24
CA CYS A 244 10.97 25.54 -24.06
C CYS A 244 11.80 25.60 -22.78
N SER A 245 11.19 26.11 -21.71
CA SER A 245 11.78 26.14 -20.37
C SER A 245 10.70 25.91 -19.31
N THR A 246 11.02 25.12 -18.28
CA THR A 246 10.14 24.88 -17.13
C THR A 246 9.86 26.17 -16.37
N ASN A 247 8.59 26.44 -16.10
CA ASN A 247 8.18 27.60 -15.32
C ASN A 247 8.65 27.41 -13.87
N THR A 248 9.13 28.47 -13.22
CA THR A 248 9.53 28.45 -11.80
C THR A 248 8.73 29.49 -11.03
N TYR A 249 8.31 29.17 -9.81
CA TYR A 249 7.56 30.09 -8.96
C TYR A 249 8.20 30.23 -7.56
N PRO A 250 8.06 31.40 -6.91
CA PRO A 250 8.52 31.58 -5.55
C PRO A 250 7.61 30.83 -4.55
N VAL A 251 8.22 30.41 -3.43
CA VAL A 251 7.50 29.97 -2.22
C VAL A 251 7.62 31.04 -1.16
N GLY A 252 6.51 31.40 -0.54
CA GLY A 252 6.43 32.43 0.47
C GLY A 252 5.20 32.26 1.37
N GLY A 253 5.06 33.19 2.29
CA GLY A 253 4.13 33.05 3.39
C GLY A 253 4.15 34.22 4.34
N SER A 254 3.71 34.00 5.58
CA SER A 254 3.79 34.98 6.65
C SER A 254 4.22 34.36 7.98
N VAL A 255 4.99 35.13 8.76
CA VAL A 255 5.32 34.83 10.16
C VAL A 255 4.43 35.67 11.08
N SER A 256 3.85 35.03 12.09
CA SER A 256 3.01 35.65 13.11
C SER A 256 3.40 35.15 14.51
N GLY A 257 3.18 35.98 15.53
CA GLY A 257 3.49 35.66 16.94
C GLY A 257 4.99 35.62 17.31
N LEU A 258 5.91 35.88 16.38
CA LEU A 258 7.35 35.97 16.65
C LEU A 258 7.64 37.17 17.55
N GLY A 259 8.37 36.94 18.64
CA GLY A 259 8.67 37.94 19.66
C GLY A 259 9.70 38.97 19.20
N THR A 260 9.60 40.20 19.72
CA THR A 260 10.52 41.30 19.41
C THR A 260 11.98 40.92 19.68
N GLY A 261 12.85 41.11 18.69
CA GLY A 261 14.27 40.78 18.79
C GLY A 261 14.62 39.29 18.63
N LYS A 262 13.63 38.41 18.35
CA LYS A 262 13.84 37.00 18.04
C LYS A 262 13.90 36.77 16.52
N SER A 263 14.42 35.61 16.12
CA SER A 263 14.38 35.17 14.72
C SER A 263 14.08 33.68 14.61
N VAL A 264 13.34 33.31 13.56
CA VAL A 264 13.10 31.92 13.16
C VAL A 264 13.82 31.66 11.84
N VAL A 265 14.47 30.50 11.70
CA VAL A 265 15.05 30.06 10.43
C VAL A 265 14.14 29.03 9.80
N LEU A 266 13.59 29.38 8.64
CA LEU A 266 12.77 28.51 7.80
C LEU A 266 13.65 27.87 6.73
N GLN A 267 13.29 26.68 6.28
CA GLN A 267 14.01 25.95 5.23
C GLN A 267 13.01 25.31 4.27
N VAL A 268 13.33 25.26 2.98
CA VAL A 268 12.49 24.65 1.94
C VAL A 268 13.21 23.48 1.26
N ASN A 269 12.60 22.29 1.25
CA ASN A 269 13.16 21.07 0.65
C ASN A 269 14.59 20.71 1.11
N GLY A 270 14.93 20.97 2.38
CA GLY A 270 16.28 20.72 2.92
C GLY A 270 17.35 21.76 2.54
N GLY A 271 16.99 22.81 1.78
CA GLY A 271 17.88 23.89 1.35
C GLY A 271 17.23 25.28 1.42
N GLY A 272 17.93 26.30 0.91
CA GLY A 272 17.39 27.64 0.77
C GLY A 272 16.94 28.29 2.09
N ASP A 273 17.77 28.25 3.13
CA ASP A 273 17.44 28.81 4.44
C ASP A 273 17.02 30.30 4.37
N LEU A 274 15.95 30.66 5.09
CA LEU A 274 15.46 32.04 5.25
C LEU A 274 15.32 32.38 6.73
N THR A 275 16.01 33.42 7.18
CA THR A 275 15.88 33.97 8.53
C THR A 275 14.82 35.06 8.56
N ALA A 276 13.71 34.84 9.27
CA ALA A 276 12.71 35.87 9.54
C ALA A 276 12.94 36.45 10.95
N SER A 277 13.17 37.77 11.02
CA SER A 277 13.48 38.50 12.27
C SER A 277 12.32 39.39 12.78
N SER A 278 11.15 39.29 12.15
CA SER A 278 9.94 40.03 12.52
C SER A 278 8.69 39.33 11.97
N ASN A 279 7.53 39.64 12.53
CA ASN A 279 6.24 39.27 11.93
C ASN A 279 6.04 40.00 10.60
N GLY A 280 5.36 39.34 9.65
CA GLY A 280 5.13 39.87 8.30
C GLY A 280 5.30 38.81 7.21
N ALA A 281 5.20 39.24 5.95
CA ALA A 281 5.37 38.36 4.80
C ALA A 281 6.84 37.96 4.60
N PHE A 282 7.08 36.75 4.10
CA PHE A 282 8.39 36.26 3.66
C PHE A 282 8.29 35.57 2.30
N THR A 283 9.42 35.47 1.60
CA THR A 283 9.52 34.73 0.33
C THR A 283 10.93 34.18 0.20
N PHE A 284 11.06 32.89 -0.08
CA PHE A 284 12.35 32.24 -0.32
C PHE A 284 13.00 32.79 -1.60
N ALA A 285 14.33 32.97 -1.57
CA ALA A 285 15.06 33.57 -2.69
C ALA A 285 15.22 32.63 -3.90
N SER A 286 15.02 31.32 -3.73
CA SER A 286 15.04 30.33 -4.80
C SER A 286 13.63 29.97 -5.22
N ASN A 287 13.31 30.18 -6.50
CA ASN A 287 12.08 29.67 -7.10
C ASN A 287 12.17 28.14 -7.28
N LEU A 288 11.03 27.47 -7.19
CA LEU A 288 10.90 26.03 -7.44
C LEU A 288 10.17 25.79 -8.77
N SER A 289 10.57 24.75 -9.50
CA SER A 289 9.98 24.37 -10.79
C SER A 289 8.53 23.93 -10.66
N HIS A 290 7.72 24.20 -11.68
CA HIS A 290 6.34 23.71 -11.79
C HIS A 290 6.29 22.19 -11.67
N GLY A 291 5.32 21.68 -10.89
CA GLY A 291 5.19 20.25 -10.55
C GLY A 291 6.14 19.77 -9.45
N GLY A 292 7.20 20.52 -9.12
CA GLY A 292 8.05 20.21 -7.98
C GLY A 292 7.29 20.33 -6.66
N THR A 293 7.64 19.49 -5.68
CA THR A 293 7.11 19.61 -4.32
C THR A 293 7.79 20.75 -3.57
N TYR A 294 7.09 21.36 -2.62
CA TYR A 294 7.67 22.20 -1.58
C TYR A 294 7.37 21.61 -0.19
N LEU A 295 8.35 21.69 0.70
CA LEU A 295 8.27 21.32 2.12
C LEU A 295 9.00 22.41 2.90
N VAL A 296 8.24 23.34 3.47
CA VAL A 296 8.71 24.40 4.36
C VAL A 296 8.67 23.90 5.80
N THR A 297 9.83 23.91 6.45
CA THR A 297 10.03 23.49 7.83
C THR A 297 10.70 24.59 8.65
N VAL A 298 10.60 24.52 9.98
CA VAL A 298 11.45 25.33 10.86
C VAL A 298 12.76 24.58 11.08
N LYS A 299 13.86 25.14 10.55
CA LYS A 299 15.22 24.63 10.76
C LYS A 299 15.79 25.06 12.11
N THR A 300 15.47 26.27 12.55
CA THR A 300 15.92 26.78 13.85
C THR A 300 14.79 27.55 14.52
N GLN A 301 14.34 27.03 15.66
CA GLN A 301 13.32 27.69 16.48
C GLN A 301 13.91 28.94 17.17
N PRO A 302 13.14 30.03 17.30
CA PRO A 302 13.52 31.18 18.13
C PRO A 302 13.67 30.78 19.61
N VAL A 303 14.65 31.35 20.30
CA VAL A 303 14.87 31.07 21.73
C VAL A 303 13.61 31.39 22.53
N GLY A 304 13.06 30.37 23.21
CA GLY A 304 11.89 30.51 24.06
C GLY A 304 10.54 30.65 23.35
N GLN A 305 10.48 30.36 22.05
CA GLN A 305 9.25 30.30 21.27
C GLN A 305 9.26 29.03 20.42
N THR A 306 8.08 28.50 20.09
CA THR A 306 7.90 27.42 19.13
C THR A 306 7.09 27.97 17.97
N CYS A 307 7.68 27.96 16.79
CA CYS A 307 7.05 28.26 15.52
C CYS A 307 6.61 26.95 14.85
N ILE A 308 5.35 26.90 14.41
CA ILE A 308 4.77 25.78 13.69
C ILE A 308 4.42 26.26 12.28
N VAL A 309 4.73 25.45 11.27
CA VAL A 309 4.36 25.74 9.87
C VAL A 309 3.05 25.03 9.54
N THR A 310 2.07 25.77 9.02
CA THR A 310 0.87 25.23 8.37
C THR A 310 0.85 25.65 6.89
N ASN A 311 0.18 24.86 6.04
CA ASN A 311 0.30 24.92 4.58
C ASN A 311 1.75 24.80 4.06
N GLY A 312 2.65 24.22 4.87
CA GLY A 312 4.07 24.11 4.56
C GLY A 312 4.41 23.12 3.45
N THR A 313 3.47 22.27 3.04
CA THR A 313 3.65 21.25 1.99
C THR A 313 2.71 21.46 0.81
N GLY A 314 3.17 21.10 -0.39
CA GLY A 314 2.34 21.08 -1.59
C GLY A 314 3.15 20.87 -2.87
N THR A 315 2.50 21.01 -4.02
CA THR A 315 3.10 20.97 -5.36
C THR A 315 2.99 22.33 -6.05
N MET A 316 4.04 22.74 -6.75
CA MET A 316 4.12 24.05 -7.39
C MET A 316 3.29 24.11 -8.68
N SER A 317 2.06 24.60 -8.61
CA SER A 317 1.25 24.95 -9.80
C SER A 317 1.26 26.46 -10.12
N ALA A 318 1.52 27.29 -9.10
CA ALA A 318 1.63 28.74 -9.16
C ALA A 318 2.54 29.27 -8.04
N ALA A 319 2.66 30.59 -7.89
CA ALA A 319 3.34 31.20 -6.75
C ALA A 319 2.62 30.89 -5.44
N VAL A 320 3.36 30.40 -4.44
CA VAL A 320 2.81 30.03 -3.13
C VAL A 320 3.04 31.18 -2.16
N SER A 321 1.98 31.69 -1.53
CA SER A 321 2.05 32.80 -0.56
C SER A 321 1.25 32.55 0.73
N ASN A 322 0.70 31.35 0.91
CA ASN A 322 -0.21 30.98 2.00
C ASN A 322 0.45 30.10 3.08
N VAL A 323 1.77 29.89 3.02
CA VAL A 323 2.52 29.24 4.11
C VAL A 323 2.39 30.11 5.35
N ALA A 324 1.83 29.56 6.43
CA ALA A 324 1.65 30.29 7.67
C ALA A 324 2.61 29.74 8.72
N VAL A 325 3.40 30.62 9.33
CA VAL A 325 4.32 30.29 10.42
C VAL A 325 3.80 30.97 11.67
N SER A 326 3.24 30.18 12.58
CA SER A 326 2.64 30.65 13.82
C SER A 326 3.56 30.33 14.98
N CYS A 327 4.14 31.38 15.59
CA CYS A 327 5.02 31.28 16.73
C CYS A 327 4.26 31.59 18.03
N SER A 328 4.42 30.73 19.04
CA SER A 328 3.91 30.94 20.39
C SER A 328 5.04 30.90 21.41
N ASN A 329 4.93 31.64 22.51
CA ASN A 329 5.88 31.51 23.62
C ASN A 329 5.81 30.09 24.20
N ASN A 330 6.97 29.51 24.47
CA ASN A 330 7.04 28.26 25.21
C ASN A 330 6.60 28.54 26.65
N SER A 331 5.82 27.64 27.24
CA SER A 331 5.44 27.72 28.66
C SER A 331 5.90 26.45 29.36
N TYR A 332 6.53 26.61 30.53
CA TYR A 332 7.13 25.53 31.28
C TYR A 332 6.34 25.26 32.57
N SER A 333 6.23 23.99 32.94
CA SER A 333 5.75 23.63 34.27
C SER A 333 6.76 24.04 35.33
N VAL A 334 6.27 24.57 36.45
CA VAL A 334 7.04 24.72 37.67
C VAL A 334 6.72 23.54 38.57
N SER A 335 7.77 22.80 38.90
CA SER A 335 7.72 21.53 39.60
C SER A 335 8.89 21.41 40.57
N GLY A 336 8.78 20.46 41.49
CA GLY A 336 9.71 20.34 42.59
C GLY A 336 9.46 19.12 43.43
N VAL A 337 10.20 19.00 44.52
CA VAL A 337 10.03 17.93 45.50
C VAL A 337 9.58 18.52 46.83
N LEU A 338 8.47 18.00 47.36
CA LEU A 338 8.06 18.20 48.74
C LEU A 338 8.66 17.08 49.59
N SER A 339 9.28 17.47 50.70
CA SER A 339 10.02 16.59 51.60
C SER A 339 9.75 16.94 53.06
N GLY A 340 9.57 15.92 53.90
CA GLY A 340 9.34 16.06 55.33
C GLY A 340 7.90 16.42 55.73
N LEU A 341 6.92 16.42 54.81
CA LEU A 341 5.52 16.58 55.17
C LEU A 341 5.01 15.30 55.86
N THR A 342 4.57 15.42 57.11
CA THR A 342 4.04 14.29 57.86
C THR A 342 2.69 13.85 57.28
N SER A 343 2.54 12.54 57.02
CA SER A 343 1.30 11.94 56.51
C SER A 343 0.05 12.40 57.26
N GLY A 344 -1.02 12.70 56.52
CA GLY A 344 -2.29 13.17 57.06
C GLY A 344 -2.36 14.66 57.38
N ARG A 345 -1.34 15.44 56.98
CA ARG A 345 -1.34 16.92 57.04
C ARG A 345 -1.33 17.49 55.64
N GLU A 346 -1.80 18.73 55.49
CA GLU A 346 -1.75 19.46 54.22
C GLU A 346 -0.84 20.69 54.29
N VAL A 347 -0.07 20.92 53.22
CA VAL A 347 0.58 22.20 52.93
C VAL A 347 -0.02 22.76 51.65
N VAL A 348 -0.31 24.06 51.62
CA VAL A 348 -0.75 24.74 50.39
C VAL A 348 0.43 25.52 49.84
N LEU A 349 0.92 25.10 48.68
CA LEU A 349 1.93 25.81 47.90
C LEU A 349 1.23 26.76 46.92
N GLN A 350 1.86 27.88 46.56
CA GLN A 350 1.30 28.86 45.64
C GLN A 350 2.36 29.34 44.65
N LEU A 351 1.97 29.59 43.40
CA LEU A 351 2.85 30.01 42.30
C LEU A 351 2.46 31.40 41.80
N ASN A 352 3.37 32.37 41.88
CA ASN A 352 3.15 33.76 41.42
C ASN A 352 1.91 34.44 42.04
N GLY A 353 1.51 34.06 43.26
CA GLY A 353 0.34 34.61 43.95
C GLY A 353 -1.01 34.00 43.51
N ALA A 354 -1.00 32.97 42.66
CA ALA A 354 -2.19 32.25 42.19
C ALA A 354 -1.91 30.73 42.11
N GLY A 355 -2.88 29.95 41.60
CA GLY A 355 -2.67 28.52 41.31
C GLY A 355 -2.28 27.69 42.54
N ASP A 356 -3.05 27.79 43.61
CA ASP A 356 -2.84 27.02 44.84
C ASP A 356 -2.75 25.51 44.57
N LEU A 357 -1.74 24.86 45.15
CA LEU A 357 -1.49 23.43 45.06
C LEU A 357 -1.43 22.85 46.48
N THR A 358 -2.53 22.24 46.91
CA THR A 358 -2.59 21.48 48.16
C THR A 358 -1.84 20.16 48.00
N ARG A 359 -0.95 19.86 48.95
CA ARG A 359 -0.19 18.61 49.03
C ARG A 359 -0.42 17.95 50.38
N THR A 360 -0.84 16.69 50.35
CA THR A 360 -1.13 15.85 51.54
C THR A 360 -0.08 14.76 51.80
N SER A 361 0.94 14.69 50.94
CA SER A 361 2.04 13.72 50.97
C SER A 361 3.29 14.28 50.29
N ASP A 362 4.45 13.83 50.77
CA ASP A 362 5.76 14.03 50.15
C ASP A 362 5.82 13.48 48.72
N GLY A 363 6.86 13.90 47.98
CA GLY A 363 7.14 13.47 46.62
C GLY A 363 7.18 14.64 45.64
N SER A 364 7.29 14.31 44.35
CA SER A 364 7.27 15.30 43.27
C SER A 364 5.91 16.00 43.19
N PHE A 365 5.92 17.32 43.05
CA PHE A 365 4.75 18.12 42.74
C PHE A 365 4.99 18.94 41.46
N SER A 366 3.91 19.25 40.74
CA SER A 366 3.92 20.22 39.64
C SER A 366 2.69 21.10 39.76
N PHE A 367 2.84 22.40 39.52
CA PHE A 367 1.70 23.29 39.32
C PHE A 367 1.05 23.01 37.97
N ALA A 368 -0.28 23.12 37.91
CA ALA A 368 -1.05 23.02 36.66
C ALA A 368 -0.92 24.30 35.81
N SER A 369 -0.73 25.46 36.45
CA SER A 369 -0.40 26.72 35.79
C SER A 369 1.03 26.67 35.26
N LEU A 370 1.19 26.92 33.96
CA LEU A 370 2.50 27.03 33.31
C LEU A 370 3.03 28.48 33.40
N VAL A 371 4.36 28.64 33.39
CA VAL A 371 5.04 29.94 33.36
C VAL A 371 5.70 30.14 31.99
N THR A 372 5.43 31.27 31.35
CA THR A 372 5.96 31.62 30.02
C THR A 372 7.49 31.72 30.03
N HIS A 373 8.13 31.39 28.90
CA HIS A 373 9.59 31.53 28.77
C HIS A 373 10.02 32.98 28.95
N GLY A 374 10.89 33.23 29.94
CA GLY A 374 11.38 34.56 30.29
C GLY A 374 10.59 35.24 31.42
N ASP A 375 9.43 34.71 31.80
CA ASP A 375 8.70 35.21 32.97
C ASP A 375 9.33 34.71 34.28
N ALA A 376 9.13 35.49 35.34
CA ALA A 376 9.54 35.09 36.68
C ALA A 376 8.59 34.03 37.27
N TYR A 377 9.15 33.08 38.00
CA TYR A 377 8.39 32.20 38.90
C TYR A 377 8.75 32.50 40.36
N ALA A 378 7.77 32.32 41.25
CA ALA A 378 7.91 32.45 42.70
C ALA A 378 6.93 31.47 43.38
N VAL A 379 7.49 30.42 44.00
CA VAL A 379 6.81 29.40 44.79
C VAL A 379 6.90 29.75 46.26
N THR A 380 5.76 29.84 46.93
CA THR A 380 5.66 30.15 48.37
C THR A 380 4.80 29.11 49.09
N VAL A 381 4.96 29.01 50.41
CA VAL A 381 3.99 28.30 51.27
C VAL A 381 2.91 29.29 51.65
N ARG A 382 1.69 29.08 51.14
CA ARG A 382 0.50 29.89 51.48
C ARG A 382 -0.08 29.49 52.83
N THR A 383 -0.16 28.19 53.10
CA THR A 383 -0.68 27.62 54.35
C THR A 383 0.29 26.59 54.89
N GLN A 384 0.77 26.80 56.12
CA GLN A 384 1.66 25.87 56.82
C GLN A 384 0.86 24.67 57.36
N PRO A 385 1.40 23.43 57.29
CA PRO A 385 0.79 22.27 57.92
C PRO A 385 0.81 22.39 59.45
N VAL A 386 -0.28 21.97 60.09
CA VAL A 386 -0.42 22.02 61.55
C VAL A 386 0.75 21.28 62.22
N GLY A 387 1.52 22.00 63.05
CA GLY A 387 2.63 21.44 63.82
C GLY A 387 3.89 21.05 63.05
N GLN A 388 4.03 21.52 61.81
CA GLN A 388 5.34 21.57 61.14
C GLN A 388 5.60 23.00 60.64
N THR A 389 6.81 23.24 60.16
CA THR A 389 7.18 24.47 59.46
C THR A 389 7.82 24.08 58.13
N CYS A 390 7.20 24.47 57.02
CA CYS A 390 7.71 24.27 55.67
C CYS A 390 8.42 25.54 55.17
N SER A 391 9.54 25.33 54.48
CA SER A 391 10.32 26.38 53.82
C SER A 391 10.57 26.02 52.37
N VAL A 392 10.67 27.03 51.49
CA VAL A 392 10.94 26.83 50.05
C VAL A 392 12.38 27.25 49.75
N SER A 393 13.12 26.36 49.10
CA SER A 393 14.43 26.63 48.50
C SER A 393 14.36 26.50 46.98
N ASN A 394 15.16 27.28 46.26
CA ASN A 394 15.03 27.51 44.81
C ASN A 394 13.61 27.97 44.39
N GLY A 395 12.87 28.59 45.31
CA GLY A 395 11.46 28.95 45.11
C GLY A 395 11.24 30.01 44.03
N SER A 396 12.24 30.81 43.69
CA SER A 396 12.12 31.86 42.68
C SER A 396 13.24 31.85 41.63
N GLY A 397 12.91 32.35 40.44
CA GLY A 397 13.83 32.43 39.30
C GLY A 397 13.11 32.88 38.04
N THR A 398 13.75 32.69 36.88
CA THR A 398 13.17 32.95 35.55
C THR A 398 12.97 31.65 34.81
N ALA A 399 11.77 31.40 34.28
CA ALA A 399 11.46 30.18 33.55
C ALA A 399 12.12 30.20 32.17
N THR A 400 13.33 29.64 32.06
CA THR A 400 14.05 29.50 30.77
C THR A 400 13.91 28.10 30.16
N GLY A 401 13.52 27.12 30.97
CA GLY A 401 13.17 25.75 30.61
C GLY A 401 12.27 25.15 31.71
N LEU A 402 12.09 23.82 31.71
CA LEU A 402 11.37 23.13 32.79
C LEU A 402 12.03 23.41 34.15
N VAL A 403 11.25 23.94 35.09
CA VAL A 403 11.71 24.20 36.45
C VAL A 403 11.35 22.99 37.30
N THR A 404 12.35 22.21 37.72
CA THR A 404 12.19 20.94 38.47
C THR A 404 12.92 20.95 39.81
N ASN A 405 13.69 22.01 40.09
CA ASN A 405 14.62 22.10 41.22
C ASN A 405 14.06 22.84 42.44
N VAL A 406 12.76 23.20 42.45
CA VAL A 406 12.10 23.76 43.63
C VAL A 406 12.07 22.69 44.71
N ALA A 407 12.61 22.98 45.89
CA ALA A 407 12.59 22.03 47.01
C ALA A 407 11.87 22.66 48.20
N VAL A 408 10.76 22.04 48.59
CA VAL A 408 10.01 22.40 49.79
C VAL A 408 10.38 21.41 50.88
N SER A 409 10.93 21.93 51.97
CA SER A 409 11.36 21.12 53.11
C SER A 409 10.57 21.52 54.35
N CYS A 410 9.84 20.55 54.90
CA CYS A 410 9.02 20.66 56.10
C CYS A 410 9.72 19.99 57.29
N SER A 411 9.81 20.70 58.40
CA SER A 411 10.36 20.19 59.66
C SER A 411 9.29 20.18 60.74
N THR A 412 9.12 19.05 61.44
CA THR A 412 8.15 18.92 62.53
C THR A 412 8.62 19.68 63.78
N ASN A 413 7.73 20.50 64.37
CA ASN A 413 8.02 21.29 65.56
C ASN A 413 8.13 20.36 66.80
N THR A 414 8.94 20.66 67.83
CA THR A 414 9.21 19.73 68.97
C THR A 414 8.85 20.28 70.35
N TYR A 415 8.37 19.43 71.27
CA TYR A 415 7.92 19.79 72.63
C TYR A 415 8.34 18.75 73.71
N THR A 416 8.50 19.17 74.98
CA THR A 416 8.99 18.33 76.09
C THR A 416 7.90 17.47 76.77
N VAL A 417 8.31 16.37 77.43
CA VAL A 417 7.41 15.38 78.08
C VAL A 417 7.82 15.12 79.54
N GLY A 418 6.87 14.98 80.47
CA GLY A 418 7.13 14.71 81.89
C GLY A 418 5.94 14.12 82.66
N GLY A 419 6.15 13.80 83.94
CA GLY A 419 5.18 13.09 84.77
C GLY A 419 5.62 12.82 86.21
N SER A 420 5.13 11.71 86.79
CA SER A 420 5.39 11.25 88.17
C SER A 420 5.51 9.72 88.30
N LEU A 421 6.22 9.25 89.34
CA LEU A 421 6.49 7.83 89.60
C LEU A 421 6.04 7.41 91.00
N SER A 422 5.42 6.22 91.08
CA SER A 422 4.95 5.53 92.30
C SER A 422 5.25 4.02 92.23
N GLY A 423 4.98 3.29 93.33
CA GLY A 423 5.00 1.81 93.36
C GLY A 423 6.38 1.13 93.36
N LEU A 424 7.47 1.86 93.14
CA LEU A 424 8.82 1.27 93.06
C LEU A 424 9.30 0.72 94.41
N GLY A 425 9.67 -0.56 94.44
CA GLY A 425 10.17 -1.25 95.63
C GLY A 425 11.52 -0.72 96.13
N ALA A 426 11.72 -0.71 97.45
CA ALA A 426 12.92 -0.17 98.08
C ALA A 426 14.20 -0.86 97.59
N GLY A 427 15.23 -0.07 97.27
CA GLY A 427 16.51 -0.56 96.74
C GLY A 427 16.48 -0.96 95.25
N LYS A 428 15.33 -0.91 94.59
CA LYS A 428 15.21 -1.12 93.14
C LYS A 428 15.30 0.21 92.38
N SER A 429 15.81 0.15 91.16
CA SER A 429 15.77 1.25 90.18
C SER A 429 14.77 0.94 89.08
N VAL A 430 14.10 1.97 88.58
CA VAL A 430 13.36 1.91 87.32
C VAL A 430 14.00 2.88 86.33
N VAL A 431 14.25 2.45 85.10
CA VAL A 431 14.64 3.39 84.04
C VAL A 431 13.40 3.66 83.22
N LEU A 432 12.85 4.85 83.39
CA LEU A 432 11.77 5.34 82.54
C LEU A 432 12.39 5.76 81.22
N GLN A 433 11.72 5.49 80.11
CA GLN A 433 12.22 5.81 78.79
C GLN A 433 11.09 6.38 77.95
N ASN A 434 11.33 7.55 77.39
CA ASN A 434 10.47 8.13 76.38
C ASN A 434 10.99 7.74 75.00
N ASN A 435 10.10 7.21 74.14
CA ASN A 435 10.37 6.96 72.71
C ASN A 435 11.67 6.18 72.41
N ALA A 436 11.97 5.15 73.20
CA ALA A 436 13.07 4.21 72.97
C ALA A 436 14.51 4.78 72.98
N GLY A 437 14.74 5.97 73.57
CA GLY A 437 16.12 6.50 73.67
C GLY A 437 16.39 7.71 74.57
N ASP A 438 15.38 8.36 75.14
CA ASP A 438 15.58 9.39 76.17
C ASP A 438 15.33 8.77 77.55
N ASP A 439 16.42 8.31 78.17
CA ASP A 439 16.40 7.45 79.34
C ASP A 439 16.56 8.24 80.63
N LEU A 440 15.60 8.05 81.55
CA LEU A 440 15.54 8.75 82.82
C LEU A 440 15.50 7.73 83.97
N THR A 441 16.69 7.46 84.53
CA THR A 441 16.83 6.60 85.70
C THR A 441 16.17 7.25 86.92
N ARG A 442 15.28 6.52 87.58
CA ARG A 442 14.61 6.91 88.81
C ARG A 442 14.85 5.87 89.90
N THR A 443 15.42 6.33 91.02
CA THR A 443 15.67 5.54 92.23
C THR A 443 14.73 5.93 93.38
N VAL A 444 13.92 6.98 93.20
CA VAL A 444 12.92 7.45 94.15
C VAL A 444 11.65 7.91 93.43
N ASN A 445 10.50 7.66 94.06
CA ASN A 445 9.19 8.17 93.66
C ASN A 445 9.17 9.71 93.60
N GLY A 446 8.27 10.30 92.81
CA GLY A 446 8.18 11.76 92.61
C GLY A 446 8.10 12.18 91.14
N SER A 447 8.15 13.49 90.87
CA SER A 447 8.01 14.06 89.52
C SER A 447 9.30 14.00 88.67
N PHE A 448 9.13 14.07 87.35
CA PHE A 448 10.21 13.98 86.36
C PHE A 448 9.87 14.70 85.04
N VAL A 449 10.90 15.05 84.26
CA VAL A 449 10.79 15.57 82.88
C VAL A 449 11.93 14.97 82.04
N PHE A 450 11.62 14.59 80.80
CA PHE A 450 12.52 14.04 79.81
C PHE A 450 13.30 15.14 79.07
N SER A 451 14.55 14.85 78.68
CA SER A 451 15.51 15.85 78.22
C SER A 451 15.38 16.21 76.73
N THR A 452 14.85 15.27 75.94
CA THR A 452 14.70 15.34 74.50
C THR A 452 13.28 15.76 74.14
N ALA A 453 13.15 16.85 73.36
CA ALA A 453 11.87 17.31 72.88
C ALA A 453 11.35 16.38 71.76
N VAL A 454 10.11 15.92 71.88
CA VAL A 454 9.44 15.01 70.94
C VAL A 454 8.71 15.81 69.85
N PRO A 455 8.76 15.42 68.56
CA PRO A 455 8.04 16.12 67.49
C PRO A 455 6.52 16.11 67.63
N TYR A 456 5.87 17.19 67.20
CA TYR A 456 4.41 17.37 67.16
C TYR A 456 3.75 16.29 66.31
N GLY A 457 2.66 15.72 66.82
CA GLY A 457 1.94 14.64 66.16
C GLY A 457 2.64 13.29 66.25
N ASN A 458 3.90 13.22 66.71
CA ASN A 458 4.47 11.94 67.12
C ASN A 458 3.85 11.54 68.46
N PRO A 459 3.68 10.23 68.71
CA PRO A 459 3.42 9.77 70.05
C PRO A 459 4.61 10.13 70.93
N TYR A 460 4.33 10.55 72.15
CA TYR A 460 5.22 10.24 73.27
C TYR A 460 4.79 8.88 73.81
N ALA A 461 5.77 8.02 74.03
CA ALA A 461 5.62 6.71 74.61
C ALA A 461 6.59 6.63 75.77
N VAL A 462 6.18 7.19 76.90
CA VAL A 462 6.84 6.96 78.18
C VAL A 462 6.50 5.54 78.60
N SER A 463 7.52 4.72 78.60
CA SER A 463 7.52 3.33 79.02
C SER A 463 8.57 3.14 80.11
N VAL A 464 8.74 1.90 80.53
CA VAL A 464 9.83 1.52 81.43
C VAL A 464 10.79 0.65 80.64
N LEU A 465 11.97 1.19 80.34
CA LEU A 465 13.06 0.50 79.64
C LEU A 465 13.65 -0.60 80.51
N THR A 466 14.17 -0.20 81.67
CA THR A 466 14.69 -1.16 82.65
C THR A 466 13.60 -1.33 83.68
N GLN A 467 12.83 -2.38 83.47
CA GLN A 467 11.92 -2.89 84.49
C GLN A 467 12.73 -3.28 85.73
N PRO A 468 12.20 -3.03 86.95
CA PRO A 468 12.87 -3.52 88.15
C PRO A 468 12.95 -5.05 88.08
N ILE A 469 14.04 -5.65 88.57
CA ILE A 469 14.18 -7.12 88.55
C ILE A 469 12.96 -7.74 89.26
N GLU A 470 12.33 -8.69 88.56
CA GLU A 470 11.10 -9.38 88.97
C GLU A 470 9.91 -8.44 89.30
N GLN A 471 9.80 -7.32 88.58
CA GLN A 471 8.59 -6.48 88.50
C GLN A 471 8.43 -5.87 87.09
N THR A 472 7.28 -5.22 86.85
CA THR A 472 6.82 -4.68 85.57
C THR A 472 6.06 -3.40 85.84
N CYS A 473 6.78 -2.30 85.99
CA CYS A 473 6.22 -0.96 85.96
C CYS A 473 5.43 -0.72 84.66
N SER A 474 4.12 -0.66 84.83
CA SER A 474 3.13 -0.13 83.91
C SER A 474 3.13 1.40 83.96
N VAL A 475 2.72 2.03 82.86
CA VAL A 475 2.64 3.49 82.76
C VAL A 475 1.21 3.87 82.37
N SER A 476 0.59 4.76 83.14
CA SER A 476 -0.70 5.39 82.83
C SER A 476 -0.48 6.81 82.34
N SER A 477 -1.30 7.25 81.38
CA SER A 477 -1.08 8.49 80.61
C SER A 477 0.28 8.61 79.90
N GLY A 478 1.07 7.53 79.86
CA GLY A 478 2.41 7.47 79.23
C GLY A 478 2.38 7.39 77.70
N LEU A 479 1.22 7.08 77.13
CA LEU A 479 0.96 7.15 75.71
C LEU A 479 0.06 8.36 75.42
N GLY A 480 0.48 9.19 74.47
CA GLY A 480 -0.33 10.28 73.95
C GLY A 480 0.38 10.96 72.78
N THR A 481 -0.31 11.86 72.09
CA THR A 481 0.25 12.55 70.92
C THR A 481 0.66 13.96 71.29
N ILE A 482 1.86 14.39 70.85
CA ILE A 482 2.34 15.74 71.13
C ILE A 482 1.49 16.78 70.36
N GLY A 483 0.60 17.46 71.08
CA GLY A 483 -0.04 18.72 70.65
C GLY A 483 0.62 19.98 71.23
N GLY A 484 1.55 19.80 72.17
CA GLY A 484 2.21 20.82 72.99
C GLY A 484 3.08 20.14 74.07
N ALA A 485 3.54 20.89 75.07
CA ALA A 485 4.32 20.31 76.17
C ALA A 485 3.43 19.44 77.10
N VAL A 486 3.97 18.30 77.56
CA VAL A 486 3.25 17.25 78.30
C VAL A 486 3.82 17.08 79.70
N SER A 487 2.97 16.91 80.72
CA SER A 487 3.39 16.85 82.13
C SER A 487 2.61 15.86 83.02
N ASN A 488 1.72 15.05 82.44
CA ASN A 488 0.69 14.27 83.15
C ASN A 488 0.92 12.74 83.18
N VAL A 489 2.12 12.25 82.85
CA VAL A 489 2.45 10.81 82.87
C VAL A 489 2.53 10.26 84.31
N ALA A 490 2.13 9.00 84.55
CA ALA A 490 2.21 8.33 85.87
C ALA A 490 2.66 6.85 85.76
N VAL A 491 3.40 6.29 86.74
CA VAL A 491 4.06 4.94 86.66
C VAL A 491 3.85 4.07 87.93
N ASP A 492 3.60 2.75 87.80
CA ASP A 492 3.27 1.76 88.88
C ASP A 492 3.44 0.24 88.48
N CYS A 493 3.77 -0.77 89.34
CA CYS A 493 4.50 -2.04 88.91
C CYS A 493 4.03 -3.51 89.30
N VAL A 494 4.01 -4.53 88.35
CA VAL A 494 3.50 -5.99 88.39
C VAL A 494 4.30 -7.14 87.59
N ASP A 495 3.77 -8.28 87.02
CA ASP A 495 4.54 -9.58 86.73
C ASP A 495 4.25 -10.49 85.44
N HIS A 496 5.09 -11.53 85.08
CA HIS A 496 5.21 -12.23 83.73
C HIS A 496 5.35 -13.82 83.58
N VAL A 497 5.04 -14.43 82.38
CA VAL A 497 5.08 -15.88 81.89
C VAL A 497 5.53 -16.14 80.37
N THR A 498 5.12 -17.20 79.59
CA THR A 498 5.80 -17.72 78.30
C THR A 498 4.94 -18.45 77.19
N VAL A 499 5.40 -18.60 75.90
CA VAL A 499 4.64 -19.21 74.72
C VAL A 499 5.48 -19.93 73.58
N GLY A 500 5.00 -21.04 72.95
CA GLY A 500 5.64 -21.78 71.80
C GLY A 500 4.77 -22.78 70.95
N GLY A 501 5.37 -23.54 69.99
CA GLY A 501 4.67 -24.41 68.99
C GLY A 501 5.53 -25.34 68.08
N VAL A 502 5.02 -25.78 66.89
CA VAL A 502 5.66 -26.71 65.90
C VAL A 502 5.35 -26.35 64.41
N LEU A 503 6.31 -26.52 63.49
CA LEU A 503 6.22 -26.29 62.03
C LEU A 503 6.50 -27.55 61.18
N SER A 504 5.81 -27.68 60.03
CA SER A 504 5.95 -28.75 59.03
C SER A 504 5.75 -28.27 57.57
N GLY A 505 6.22 -29.06 56.59
CA GLY A 505 5.96 -28.87 55.14
C GLY A 505 6.86 -27.86 54.39
N LEU A 506 7.76 -27.16 55.07
CA LEU A 506 8.61 -26.13 54.46
C LEU A 506 9.73 -26.72 53.59
N ILE A 507 9.96 -26.16 52.40
CA ILE A 507 11.15 -26.45 51.57
C ILE A 507 12.40 -25.86 52.24
N ALA A 508 13.47 -26.65 52.33
CA ALA A 508 14.74 -26.20 52.90
C ALA A 508 15.32 -25.01 52.13
N GLY A 509 15.68 -23.95 52.85
CA GLY A 509 16.22 -22.70 52.27
C GLY A 509 15.15 -21.69 51.81
N ASN A 510 13.86 -21.99 51.96
CA ASN A 510 12.76 -21.11 51.59
C ASN A 510 11.99 -20.67 52.87
N PRO A 511 12.35 -19.55 53.51
CA PRO A 511 11.93 -19.24 54.87
C PRO A 511 10.46 -18.79 54.99
N VAL A 512 9.83 -19.10 56.12
CA VAL A 512 8.53 -18.57 56.56
C VAL A 512 8.73 -17.69 57.80
N VAL A 513 7.95 -16.61 57.93
CA VAL A 513 8.04 -15.68 59.08
C VAL A 513 6.75 -15.70 59.88
N LEU A 514 6.87 -15.94 61.19
CA LEU A 514 5.75 -15.92 62.15
C LEU A 514 5.84 -14.71 63.10
N THR A 515 4.72 -14.35 63.73
CA THR A 515 4.64 -13.28 64.75
C THR A 515 3.89 -13.75 66.00
N LEU A 516 4.15 -13.13 67.16
CA LEU A 516 3.42 -13.31 68.42
C LEU A 516 2.87 -11.96 68.92
N ASN A 517 1.56 -11.84 69.10
CA ASN A 517 0.85 -10.61 69.47
C ASN A 517 1.18 -9.41 68.54
N GLY A 518 1.50 -9.67 67.28
CA GLY A 518 1.91 -8.65 66.31
C GLY A 518 3.37 -8.22 66.39
N GLY A 519 4.19 -8.84 67.25
CA GLY A 519 5.63 -8.59 67.37
C GLY A 519 6.43 -9.87 67.57
N GLY A 520 7.71 -9.75 67.93
CA GLY A 520 8.56 -10.92 68.21
C GLY A 520 8.70 -11.87 67.03
N ASP A 521 8.98 -11.32 65.84
CA ASP A 521 9.15 -12.07 64.58
C ASP A 521 10.04 -13.30 64.77
N LEU A 522 9.53 -14.46 64.38
CA LEU A 522 10.24 -15.72 64.40
C LEU A 522 10.35 -16.26 62.97
N THR A 523 11.54 -16.11 62.40
CA THR A 523 11.86 -16.70 61.08
C THR A 523 12.19 -18.17 61.26
N LEU A 524 11.49 -19.03 60.52
CA LEU A 524 11.71 -20.47 60.51
C LEU A 524 12.19 -20.89 59.12
N SER A 525 13.33 -21.57 59.08
CA SER A 525 14.03 -22.01 57.86
C SER A 525 14.06 -23.54 57.70
N GLY A 526 13.38 -24.27 58.60
CA GLY A 526 13.27 -25.73 58.59
C GLY A 526 12.15 -26.21 59.52
N ASN A 527 11.69 -27.44 59.29
CA ASN A 527 10.60 -28.07 60.04
C ASN A 527 11.06 -28.49 61.45
N GLY A 528 10.19 -28.34 62.46
CA GLY A 528 10.53 -28.66 63.86
C GLY A 528 9.74 -27.88 64.91
N GLY A 529 10.05 -28.11 66.19
CA GLY A 529 9.49 -27.36 67.32
C GLY A 529 10.10 -25.96 67.46
N PHE A 530 9.32 -25.02 67.98
CA PHE A 530 9.75 -23.63 68.18
C PHE A 530 9.20 -23.03 69.48
N THR A 531 9.81 -21.97 69.99
CA THR A 531 9.33 -21.22 71.16
C THR A 531 9.69 -19.75 70.96
N PHE A 532 8.78 -18.85 71.32
CA PHE A 532 9.07 -17.42 71.22
C PHE A 532 9.98 -17.00 72.37
N VAL A 533 11.00 -16.18 72.07
CA VAL A 533 11.90 -15.60 73.07
C VAL A 533 11.15 -14.63 73.99
N SER A 534 10.10 -13.98 73.46
CA SER A 534 9.25 -13.04 74.18
C SER A 534 8.36 -13.72 75.22
N LYS A 535 8.41 -13.17 76.45
CA LYS A 535 7.57 -13.57 77.59
C LYS A 535 6.29 -12.73 77.66
N THR A 536 5.17 -13.33 78.05
CA THR A 536 3.83 -12.70 78.11
C THR A 536 3.46 -12.38 79.57
N PRO A 537 2.90 -11.20 79.92
CA PRO A 537 2.49 -10.90 81.29
C PRO A 537 1.49 -11.90 81.86
N GLN A 538 1.57 -12.23 83.16
CA GLN A 538 0.70 -13.23 83.76
C GLN A 538 -0.77 -12.78 83.69
N GLY A 539 -1.60 -13.54 82.99
CA GLY A 539 -3.01 -13.22 82.75
C GLY A 539 -3.33 -12.51 81.42
N SER A 540 -2.34 -12.27 80.55
CA SER A 540 -2.55 -11.63 79.23
C SER A 540 -2.76 -12.61 78.08
N THR A 541 -3.38 -12.16 76.98
CA THR A 541 -3.68 -12.95 75.77
C THR A 541 -2.45 -13.18 74.88
N TYR A 542 -2.43 -14.29 74.13
CA TYR A 542 -1.48 -14.59 73.04
C TYR A 542 -2.21 -14.82 71.69
N VAL A 543 -1.55 -14.44 70.59
CA VAL A 543 -2.02 -14.53 69.19
C VAL A 543 -0.81 -14.80 68.28
N VAL A 544 -0.89 -15.73 67.31
CA VAL A 544 0.18 -16.06 66.35
C VAL A 544 -0.28 -15.87 64.91
N GLY A 545 0.57 -15.30 64.04
CA GLY A 545 0.26 -15.04 62.63
C GLY A 545 1.40 -15.40 61.67
N VAL A 546 1.09 -15.59 60.37
CA VAL A 546 2.08 -15.70 59.28
C VAL A 546 2.25 -14.32 58.66
N LYS A 547 3.50 -13.85 58.56
CA LYS A 547 3.87 -12.53 58.03
C LYS A 547 4.37 -12.58 56.59
N THR A 548 4.97 -13.69 56.17
CA THR A 548 5.54 -13.86 54.83
C THR A 548 5.44 -15.32 54.41
N GLN A 549 4.89 -15.58 53.22
CA GLN A 549 4.81 -16.90 52.61
C GLN A 549 6.12 -17.25 51.87
N PRO A 550 6.49 -18.54 51.76
CA PRO A 550 7.70 -18.93 51.02
C PRO A 550 7.46 -18.90 49.50
N ARG A 551 8.51 -18.67 48.70
CA ARG A 551 8.38 -18.55 47.24
C ARG A 551 7.96 -19.89 46.63
N GLY A 552 6.84 -19.93 45.91
CA GLY A 552 6.30 -21.17 45.34
C GLY A 552 5.77 -22.16 46.39
N GLN A 553 5.45 -21.69 47.60
CA GLN A 553 4.72 -22.45 48.62
C GLN A 553 3.63 -21.62 49.30
N THR A 554 2.69 -22.30 49.98
CA THR A 554 1.65 -21.69 50.82
C THR A 554 1.59 -22.34 52.20
N CYS A 555 1.63 -21.56 53.28
CA CYS A 555 1.62 -22.01 54.68
C CYS A 555 0.36 -21.57 55.47
N THR A 556 -0.09 -22.39 56.43
CA THR A 556 -1.29 -22.22 57.27
C THR A 556 -1.04 -22.50 58.76
N LEU A 557 -1.97 -22.10 59.66
CA LEU A 557 -1.84 -22.12 61.14
C LEU A 557 -2.94 -22.87 61.88
N SER A 558 -2.64 -23.33 63.10
CA SER A 558 -3.58 -23.91 64.07
C SER A 558 -3.21 -23.56 65.53
N ASN A 559 -4.19 -23.58 66.45
CA ASN A 559 -4.04 -23.20 67.87
C ASN A 559 -3.40 -21.82 68.09
N ALA A 560 -3.68 -20.86 67.21
CA ALA A 560 -2.96 -19.60 67.16
C ALA A 560 -3.30 -18.60 68.27
N THR A 561 -4.32 -18.81 69.12
CA THR A 561 -4.78 -17.82 70.11
C THR A 561 -5.17 -18.43 71.47
N GLY A 562 -5.02 -17.67 72.57
CA GLY A 562 -5.43 -18.08 73.93
C GLY A 562 -4.94 -17.15 75.05
N THR A 563 -5.03 -17.56 76.33
CA THR A 563 -4.62 -16.75 77.49
C THR A 563 -3.43 -17.36 78.24
N ALA A 564 -2.42 -16.57 78.54
CA ALA A 564 -1.21 -16.97 79.26
C ALA A 564 -1.40 -16.85 80.79
N SER A 565 -2.15 -17.79 81.37
CA SER A 565 -2.17 -18.05 82.82
C SER A 565 -0.92 -18.81 83.32
N GLY A 566 -0.12 -19.34 82.38
CA GLY A 566 1.14 -20.04 82.56
C GLY A 566 1.82 -20.28 81.19
N PRO A 567 2.87 -21.11 81.11
CA PRO A 567 3.56 -21.45 79.86
C PRO A 567 2.67 -22.14 78.81
N VAL A 568 2.76 -21.72 77.54
CA VAL A 568 2.00 -22.26 76.39
C VAL A 568 2.94 -22.93 75.37
N SER A 569 2.51 -24.00 74.67
CA SER A 569 3.41 -24.78 73.79
C SER A 569 2.76 -25.50 72.57
N ASN A 570 1.49 -25.21 72.22
CA ASN A 570 0.68 -26.06 71.33
C ASN A 570 0.29 -25.45 69.96
N VAL A 571 0.96 -24.40 69.49
CA VAL A 571 0.71 -23.75 68.18
C VAL A 571 1.24 -24.60 67.02
N GLY A 572 0.54 -24.71 65.89
CA GLY A 572 0.95 -25.56 64.74
C GLY A 572 0.98 -24.83 63.39
N VAL A 573 1.92 -25.19 62.50
CA VAL A 573 2.17 -24.56 61.17
C VAL A 573 2.42 -25.62 60.08
N SER A 574 1.88 -25.45 58.86
CA SER A 574 1.97 -26.42 57.75
C SER A 574 2.09 -25.75 56.37
N CYS A 575 2.96 -26.23 55.46
CA CYS A 575 3.20 -25.65 54.12
C CYS A 575 3.11 -26.64 52.92
N VAL A 576 2.79 -26.17 51.71
CA VAL A 576 2.63 -26.95 50.45
C VAL A 576 3.16 -26.20 49.19
N ASN A 577 3.42 -26.87 48.06
CA ASN A 577 4.04 -26.28 46.84
C ASN A 577 3.05 -25.77 45.77
N ASN A 578 3.48 -24.80 44.96
CA ASN A 578 2.73 -24.20 43.85
C ASN A 578 3.34 -24.58 42.47
N VAL A 579 2.94 -25.71 41.89
CA VAL A 579 3.12 -26.04 40.46
C VAL A 579 1.75 -25.91 39.80
N PRO A 580 1.60 -25.39 38.55
CA PRO A 580 0.32 -25.40 37.85
C PRO A 580 -0.25 -26.83 37.79
N PRO A 581 -1.31 -27.16 38.54
CA PRO A 581 -1.70 -28.55 38.75
C PRO A 581 -2.67 -29.05 37.69
N ASP A 582 -3.07 -28.18 36.76
CA ASP A 582 -4.31 -28.26 35.99
C ASP A 582 -4.22 -27.39 34.71
N LEU A 583 -5.35 -27.22 34.00
CA LEU A 583 -5.48 -26.44 32.77
C LEU A 583 -5.19 -24.94 32.97
N LEU A 584 -4.38 -24.35 32.07
CA LEU A 584 -4.06 -22.92 32.05
C LEU A 584 -4.77 -22.20 30.89
N ILE A 585 -4.97 -20.90 31.04
CA ILE A 585 -5.26 -19.95 29.95
C ILE A 585 -3.89 -19.51 29.38
N SER A 586 -3.66 -19.72 28.09
CA SER A 586 -2.40 -19.38 27.41
C SER A 586 -2.42 -18.00 26.77
N GLU A 587 -3.53 -17.66 26.10
CA GLU A 587 -3.69 -16.43 25.33
C GLU A 587 -5.15 -15.96 25.38
N VAL A 588 -5.37 -14.64 25.35
CA VAL A 588 -6.70 -14.01 25.26
C VAL A 588 -6.65 -12.95 24.16
N GLY A 589 -7.36 -13.20 23.07
CA GLY A 589 -7.40 -12.31 21.91
C GLY A 589 -8.23 -11.03 22.14
N GLY A 590 -8.01 -10.05 21.26
CA GLY A 590 -8.86 -8.88 21.13
C GLY A 590 -10.32 -9.24 20.87
N CYS A 591 -11.23 -8.39 21.33
CA CYS A 591 -12.67 -8.61 21.25
C CYS A 591 -13.34 -7.29 20.77
N PRO A 592 -13.58 -7.14 19.45
CA PRO A 592 -14.04 -5.89 18.86
C PRO A 592 -15.49 -5.56 19.23
N SER A 593 -15.83 -4.27 19.26
CA SER A 593 -17.11 -3.77 19.81
C SER A 593 -18.28 -3.78 18.84
N ASP A 594 -18.05 -4.00 17.55
CA ASP A 594 -19.04 -3.98 16.47
C ASP A 594 -19.49 -5.38 16.05
N ASN A 595 -18.67 -6.41 16.26
CA ASN A 595 -18.99 -7.81 15.96
C ASN A 595 -18.33 -8.79 16.95
N TYR A 596 -19.12 -9.27 17.92
CA TYR A 596 -18.66 -10.19 18.98
C TYR A 596 -18.19 -11.58 18.51
N SER A 597 -18.29 -11.91 17.21
CA SER A 597 -17.71 -13.13 16.64
C SER A 597 -16.17 -13.10 16.53
N GLY A 598 -15.52 -11.96 16.81
CA GLY A 598 -14.06 -11.88 16.87
C GLY A 598 -13.43 -12.50 18.14
N CYS A 599 -14.19 -12.74 19.21
CA CYS A 599 -13.61 -12.97 20.54
C CYS A 599 -13.21 -14.45 20.78
N TRP A 600 -11.95 -14.67 21.17
CA TRP A 600 -11.39 -16.00 21.43
C TRP A 600 -10.34 -15.99 22.54
N LEU A 601 -10.23 -17.11 23.25
CA LEU A 601 -9.15 -17.38 24.19
C LEU A 601 -8.57 -18.76 23.91
N GLU A 602 -7.37 -19.01 24.39
CA GLU A 602 -6.70 -20.29 24.27
C GLU A 602 -6.41 -20.89 25.65
N VAL A 603 -6.54 -22.21 25.75
CA VAL A 603 -6.18 -22.99 26.94
C VAL A 603 -5.09 -24.00 26.62
N PHE A 604 -4.14 -24.15 27.54
CA PHE A 604 -2.98 -25.03 27.44
C PHE A 604 -2.98 -26.04 28.59
N ASN A 605 -2.64 -27.29 28.30
CA ASN A 605 -2.47 -28.32 29.33
C ASN A 605 -0.98 -28.55 29.67
N PRO A 606 -0.46 -27.96 30.77
CA PRO A 606 0.92 -28.19 31.22
C PRO A 606 1.12 -29.55 31.92
N THR A 607 0.05 -30.30 32.19
CA THR A 607 0.11 -31.52 33.01
C THR A 607 0.52 -32.74 32.19
N ALA A 608 0.95 -33.81 32.88
CA ALA A 608 1.29 -35.08 32.24
C ALA A 608 0.07 -35.95 31.86
N THR A 609 -1.16 -35.47 32.07
CA THR A 609 -2.41 -36.21 31.85
C THR A 609 -3.37 -35.47 30.94
N THR A 610 -4.12 -36.18 30.10
CA THR A 610 -5.18 -35.58 29.29
C THR A 610 -6.30 -35.03 30.17
N LEU A 611 -6.61 -33.74 30.03
CA LEU A 611 -7.69 -33.06 30.72
C LEU A 611 -8.94 -32.99 29.83
N ASN A 612 -10.12 -32.80 30.41
CA ASN A 612 -11.39 -32.69 29.68
C ASN A 612 -12.10 -31.38 30.05
N LEU A 613 -12.41 -30.57 29.05
CA LEU A 613 -13.02 -29.26 29.20
C LEU A 613 -14.36 -29.31 29.94
N SER A 614 -15.13 -30.40 29.89
CA SER A 614 -16.39 -30.53 30.66
C SER A 614 -16.22 -30.55 32.18
N ASN A 615 -14.97 -30.62 32.67
CA ASN A 615 -14.66 -30.49 34.09
C ASN A 615 -14.57 -29.01 34.55
N TYR A 616 -14.68 -28.05 33.63
CA TYR A 616 -14.49 -26.63 33.89
C TYR A 616 -15.65 -25.77 33.39
N ARG A 617 -15.79 -24.60 34.00
CA ARG A 617 -16.63 -23.48 33.58
C ARG A 617 -15.75 -22.32 33.19
N LEU A 618 -16.11 -21.66 32.10
CA LEU A 618 -15.56 -20.36 31.74
C LEU A 618 -16.39 -19.26 32.41
N ARG A 619 -15.72 -18.33 33.06
CA ARG A 619 -16.28 -17.09 33.62
C ARG A 619 -15.60 -15.91 32.97
N PHE A 620 -16.36 -14.91 32.56
CA PHE A 620 -15.79 -13.70 31.97
C PHE A 620 -16.67 -12.46 32.17
N GLY A 621 -16.06 -11.29 32.03
CA GLY A 621 -16.74 -10.00 31.93
C GLY A 621 -16.04 -8.87 32.68
N ALA A 622 -16.51 -7.63 32.46
CA ALA A 622 -15.97 -6.42 33.06
C ALA A 622 -16.78 -5.93 34.28
N THR A 623 -18.10 -5.86 34.18
CA THR A 623 -19.00 -5.38 35.26
C THR A 623 -20.06 -6.40 35.66
N ALA A 624 -20.53 -7.19 34.70
CA ALA A 624 -21.33 -8.39 34.92
C ALA A 624 -20.50 -9.62 34.50
N ILE A 625 -20.53 -10.68 35.32
CA ILE A 625 -19.88 -11.95 35.01
C ILE A 625 -20.89 -12.91 34.40
N ASN A 626 -20.60 -13.38 33.18
CA ASN A 626 -21.31 -14.49 32.56
C ASN A 626 -20.58 -15.82 32.85
N VAL A 627 -21.31 -16.93 32.80
CA VAL A 627 -20.81 -18.28 33.12
C VAL A 627 -21.23 -19.26 32.03
N PHE A 628 -20.27 -20.05 31.55
CA PHE A 628 -20.47 -21.05 30.49
C PHE A 628 -19.92 -22.39 30.97
N ASP A 629 -20.75 -23.44 30.96
CA ASP A 629 -20.27 -24.82 31.06
C ASP A 629 -19.53 -25.16 29.75
N LEU A 630 -18.29 -25.64 29.84
CA LEU A 630 -17.52 -26.03 28.66
C LEU A 630 -17.93 -27.43 28.17
N PRO A 631 -17.86 -27.70 26.85
CA PRO A 631 -18.29 -28.98 26.29
C PRO A 631 -17.30 -30.13 26.56
N ASN A 632 -17.76 -31.36 26.34
CA ASN A 632 -16.92 -32.56 26.41
C ASN A 632 -15.90 -32.60 25.25
N ALA A 633 -14.71 -32.05 25.49
CA ALA A 633 -13.58 -32.03 24.57
C ALA A 633 -12.26 -32.17 25.35
N THR A 634 -11.27 -32.84 24.79
CA THR A 634 -10.03 -33.19 25.52
C THR A 634 -8.83 -32.32 25.12
N VAL A 635 -7.99 -32.00 26.11
CA VAL A 635 -6.70 -31.32 25.94
C VAL A 635 -5.61 -32.30 26.38
N ALA A 636 -4.80 -32.78 25.44
CA ALA A 636 -3.70 -33.71 25.74
C ALA A 636 -2.49 -32.98 26.40
N PRO A 637 -1.55 -33.69 27.04
CA PRO A 637 -0.33 -33.09 27.62
C PRO A 637 0.44 -32.25 26.61
N GLY A 638 0.81 -31.02 26.98
CA GLY A 638 1.56 -30.09 26.14
C GLY A 638 0.80 -29.58 24.92
N GLN A 639 -0.53 -29.63 24.92
CA GLN A 639 -1.38 -29.24 23.80
C GLN A 639 -2.29 -28.05 24.13
N TYR A 640 -2.65 -27.34 23.07
CA TYR A 640 -3.49 -26.14 23.10
C TYR A 640 -4.92 -26.43 22.60
N ARG A 641 -5.91 -25.67 23.06
CA ARG A 641 -7.28 -25.63 22.52
C ARG A 641 -7.79 -24.20 22.49
N LEU A 642 -8.40 -23.82 21.37
CA LEU A 642 -9.00 -22.52 21.17
C LEU A 642 -10.47 -22.55 21.59
N LEU A 643 -10.93 -21.62 22.43
CA LEU A 643 -12.34 -21.42 22.78
C LEU A 643 -12.82 -20.09 22.18
N ALA A 644 -13.89 -20.09 21.39
CA ALA A 644 -14.27 -18.94 20.58
C ALA A 644 -15.79 -18.66 20.58
N ALA A 645 -16.17 -17.38 20.43
CA ALA A 645 -17.52 -16.86 20.67
C ALA A 645 -18.51 -17.02 19.50
N ASN A 646 -19.47 -17.95 19.59
CA ASN A 646 -20.43 -18.25 18.53
C ASN A 646 -21.57 -17.20 18.40
N ALA A 647 -21.23 -15.96 18.02
CA ALA A 647 -22.09 -14.77 18.15
C ALA A 647 -23.23 -14.65 17.12
N ASN A 648 -23.22 -15.50 16.09
CA ASN A 648 -24.28 -15.61 15.11
C ASN A 648 -25.01 -16.96 15.29
N ASP A 649 -26.27 -17.08 14.85
CA ASP A 649 -26.99 -18.35 14.74
C ASP A 649 -26.34 -19.24 13.65
N SER A 650 -25.08 -19.65 13.85
CA SER A 650 -24.14 -19.99 12.76
C SER A 650 -23.12 -21.04 13.20
N VAL A 651 -23.57 -22.06 13.93
CA VAL A 651 -22.70 -23.15 14.40
C VAL A 651 -22.01 -23.83 13.21
N PRO A 652 -20.66 -23.77 13.09
CA PRO A 652 -19.94 -24.51 12.07
C PRO A 652 -20.20 -26.01 12.20
N ILE A 653 -20.04 -26.77 11.13
CA ILE A 653 -19.96 -28.23 11.26
C ILE A 653 -18.78 -28.55 12.17
N THR A 654 -18.99 -29.52 13.06
CA THR A 654 -18.06 -30.00 14.09
C THR A 654 -16.60 -29.74 13.70
N PRO A 655 -15.95 -28.72 14.30
CA PRO A 655 -14.65 -28.24 13.83
C PRO A 655 -13.58 -29.33 13.79
N LEU A 656 -12.55 -29.14 12.97
CA LEU A 656 -11.30 -29.83 13.23
C LEU A 656 -10.82 -29.50 14.65
N ASN A 657 -10.31 -30.54 15.31
CA ASN A 657 -9.76 -30.52 16.65
C ASN A 657 -8.46 -29.69 16.62
N PRO A 658 -8.53 -28.37 16.88
CA PRO A 658 -8.49 -27.92 18.28
C PRO A 658 -9.49 -26.81 18.69
N VAL A 659 -10.47 -26.43 17.86
CA VAL A 659 -11.37 -25.28 18.18
C VAL A 659 -12.69 -25.70 18.81
N VAL A 660 -13.13 -24.95 19.82
CA VAL A 660 -14.37 -25.13 20.58
C VAL A 660 -15.22 -23.87 20.50
N MET A 661 -16.42 -24.00 19.93
CA MET A 661 -17.39 -22.89 19.81
C MET A 661 -18.26 -22.80 21.06
N LEU A 662 -18.47 -21.58 21.57
CA LEU A 662 -19.24 -21.31 22.80
C LEU A 662 -20.42 -20.37 22.53
N ASP A 663 -21.63 -20.88 22.77
CA ASP A 663 -22.91 -20.13 22.85
C ASP A 663 -23.73 -20.68 24.03
N ASN A 664 -24.53 -19.81 24.64
CA ASN A 664 -25.53 -20.13 25.64
C ASN A 664 -26.80 -19.31 25.36
N ASN A 665 -27.65 -19.83 24.46
CA ASN A 665 -28.95 -19.25 24.10
C ASN A 665 -28.87 -17.79 23.62
N GLY A 666 -27.92 -17.47 22.74
CA GLY A 666 -27.70 -16.13 22.20
C GLY A 666 -26.81 -15.24 23.07
N THR A 667 -26.17 -15.80 24.10
CA THR A 667 -25.10 -15.15 24.88
C THR A 667 -23.78 -15.82 24.55
N VAL A 668 -22.70 -15.05 24.38
CA VAL A 668 -21.37 -15.56 23.99
C VAL A 668 -20.23 -14.97 24.84
N PRO A 669 -19.03 -15.58 24.83
CA PRO A 669 -17.80 -15.00 25.35
C PRO A 669 -17.47 -13.61 24.79
N VAL A 670 -17.50 -12.59 25.65
CA VAL A 670 -17.12 -11.20 25.34
C VAL A 670 -16.46 -10.52 26.54
N TRP A 671 -15.36 -9.81 26.29
CA TRP A 671 -14.60 -9.04 27.27
C TRP A 671 -14.05 -7.76 26.63
N GLY A 672 -13.47 -6.85 27.42
CA GLY A 672 -12.92 -5.58 26.93
C GLY A 672 -13.99 -4.53 26.61
N GLY A 673 -14.86 -4.79 25.64
CA GLY A 673 -15.85 -3.83 25.16
C GLY A 673 -15.23 -2.46 24.84
N TRP A 674 -15.93 -1.37 25.16
CA TRP A 674 -15.38 0.00 24.99
C TRP A 674 -14.39 0.43 26.08
N THR A 675 -14.18 -0.34 27.15
CA THR A 675 -13.36 0.09 28.30
C THR A 675 -12.00 -0.61 28.39
N GLY A 676 -11.84 -1.75 27.73
CA GLY A 676 -10.61 -2.55 27.75
C GLY A 676 -10.44 -3.41 29.00
N ASP A 677 -11.46 -3.45 29.86
CA ASP A 677 -11.44 -4.14 31.15
C ASP A 677 -11.98 -5.56 31.05
N GLY A 678 -11.51 -6.46 31.91
CA GLY A 678 -12.11 -7.77 32.02
C GLY A 678 -11.46 -8.74 33.01
N LEU A 679 -12.21 -9.80 33.26
CA LEU A 679 -11.75 -11.07 33.81
C LEU A 679 -11.99 -12.15 32.74
N VAL A 680 -11.06 -13.08 32.60
CA VAL A 680 -11.29 -14.41 32.01
C VAL A 680 -10.80 -15.43 33.03
N GLU A 681 -11.66 -16.37 33.41
CA GLU A 681 -11.47 -17.28 34.55
C GLU A 681 -11.95 -18.70 34.21
N LEU A 682 -11.12 -19.70 34.50
CA LEU A 682 -11.50 -21.11 34.51
C LEU A 682 -11.84 -21.52 35.95
N VAL A 683 -13.00 -22.17 36.14
CA VAL A 683 -13.47 -22.67 37.44
C VAL A 683 -13.77 -24.15 37.34
N SER A 684 -13.27 -24.96 38.28
CA SER A 684 -13.55 -26.40 38.32
C SER A 684 -15.01 -26.65 38.68
N VAL A 685 -15.71 -27.47 37.88
CA VAL A 685 -17.07 -27.93 38.15
C VAL A 685 -17.13 -28.78 39.42
N GLY A 686 -16.06 -29.52 39.73
CA GLY A 686 -16.01 -30.44 40.87
C GLY A 686 -15.79 -29.76 42.22
N SER A 687 -14.91 -28.75 42.29
CA SER A 687 -14.59 -28.05 43.54
C SER A 687 -15.27 -26.68 43.68
N GLY A 688 -15.71 -26.08 42.57
CA GLY A 688 -16.18 -24.68 42.52
C GLY A 688 -15.06 -23.64 42.68
N ALA A 689 -13.80 -24.06 42.74
CA ALA A 689 -12.64 -23.18 42.90
C ALA A 689 -12.07 -22.73 41.54
N THR A 690 -11.38 -21.59 41.56
CA THR A 690 -10.63 -21.06 40.41
C THR A 690 -9.45 -21.97 40.10
N VAL A 691 -9.26 -22.25 38.81
CA VAL A 691 -8.21 -23.12 38.26
C VAL A 691 -7.09 -22.30 37.64
N ASP A 692 -7.46 -21.33 36.80
CA ASP A 692 -6.60 -20.25 36.30
C ASP A 692 -7.48 -19.01 36.06
N ALA A 693 -6.89 -17.81 36.11
CA ALA A 693 -7.56 -16.56 35.82
C ALA A 693 -6.60 -15.48 35.32
N VAL A 694 -7.08 -14.64 34.41
CA VAL A 694 -6.42 -13.39 34.03
C VAL A 694 -7.36 -12.20 34.20
N ARG A 695 -6.87 -11.17 34.88
CA ARG A 695 -7.54 -9.87 35.02
C ARG A 695 -6.78 -8.86 34.17
N PHE A 696 -7.49 -8.01 33.44
CA PHE A 696 -6.89 -6.96 32.61
C PHE A 696 -7.67 -5.65 32.68
N GLY A 697 -6.97 -4.54 32.40
CA GLY A 697 -7.53 -3.19 32.43
C GLY A 697 -7.58 -2.58 33.83
N ASN A 698 -8.61 -1.80 34.11
CA ASN A 698 -8.75 -0.97 35.29
C ASN A 698 -8.96 -1.80 36.58
N PRO A 699 -8.09 -1.68 37.60
CA PRO A 699 -8.21 -2.41 38.87
C PRO A 699 -9.49 -2.16 39.66
N ALA A 700 -10.17 -1.03 39.42
CA ALA A 700 -11.45 -0.69 40.06
C ALA A 700 -12.68 -1.28 39.34
N VAL A 701 -12.51 -1.79 38.11
CA VAL A 701 -13.59 -2.38 37.29
C VAL A 701 -13.40 -3.89 37.17
N ALA A 702 -12.19 -4.34 36.77
CA ALA A 702 -11.87 -5.74 36.52
C ALA A 702 -12.24 -6.65 37.72
N PRO A 703 -13.18 -7.60 37.59
CA PRO A 703 -13.66 -8.41 38.70
C PRO A 703 -12.57 -9.30 39.30
N SER A 704 -12.76 -9.75 40.54
CA SER A 704 -11.89 -10.75 41.17
C SER A 704 -12.35 -12.18 40.84
N PRO A 705 -11.45 -13.18 40.83
CA PRO A 705 -11.82 -14.59 40.65
C PRO A 705 -12.72 -15.08 41.81
N VAL A 706 -13.42 -16.21 41.62
CA VAL A 706 -14.21 -16.89 42.68
C VAL A 706 -13.35 -17.14 43.90
N THR A 707 -12.14 -17.65 43.69
CA THR A 707 -11.16 -17.88 44.74
C THR A 707 -10.33 -16.62 44.87
N ALA A 708 -10.74 -15.69 45.75
CA ALA A 708 -10.15 -14.35 45.85
C ALA A 708 -8.62 -14.34 46.12
N SER A 709 -8.05 -15.43 46.66
CA SER A 709 -6.61 -15.60 46.86
C SER A 709 -5.83 -16.08 45.62
N HIS A 710 -6.52 -16.41 44.52
CA HIS A 710 -5.95 -16.93 43.27
C HIS A 710 -5.49 -15.81 42.31
N TRP A 711 -5.61 -14.53 42.69
CA TRP A 711 -4.95 -13.45 41.99
C TRP A 711 -4.33 -12.47 42.99
N SER A 712 -3.08 -12.09 42.74
CA SER A 712 -2.34 -11.13 43.56
C SER A 712 -1.91 -9.91 42.74
N GLY A 713 -2.00 -8.72 43.36
CA GLY A 713 -1.63 -7.46 42.71
C GLY A 713 -2.67 -6.91 41.73
N ALA A 714 -2.20 -6.00 40.86
CA ALA A 714 -3.03 -5.34 39.86
C ALA A 714 -3.40 -6.29 38.69
N PRO A 715 -4.43 -5.95 37.89
CA PRO A 715 -4.65 -6.55 36.57
C PRO A 715 -3.47 -6.28 35.62
N VAL A 716 -3.40 -7.06 34.54
CA VAL A 716 -2.52 -6.78 33.40
C VAL A 716 -2.89 -5.42 32.80
N SER A 717 -1.89 -4.56 32.61
CA SER A 717 -2.07 -3.29 31.92
C SER A 717 -2.16 -3.55 30.42
N THR A 718 -3.35 -3.37 29.85
CA THR A 718 -3.62 -3.53 28.43
C THR A 718 -4.50 -2.39 27.96
N THR A 719 -4.41 -2.06 26.69
CA THR A 719 -5.43 -1.28 25.99
C THR A 719 -5.88 -2.06 24.76
N PHE A 720 -6.84 -2.98 24.95
CA PHE A 720 -7.70 -3.45 23.85
C PHE A 720 -8.46 -2.28 23.18
N VAL A 721 -8.50 -1.11 23.83
CA VAL A 721 -9.11 0.12 23.34
C VAL A 721 -8.03 1.03 22.73
N GLY A 722 -7.97 1.06 21.42
CA GLY A 722 -7.12 1.97 20.64
C GLY A 722 -7.56 2.03 19.18
N ASP A 723 -7.81 0.86 18.60
CA ASP A 723 -8.49 0.69 17.32
C ASP A 723 -9.46 -0.49 17.44
N VAL A 724 -10.74 -0.28 17.17
CA VAL A 724 -11.75 -1.35 17.23
C VAL A 724 -11.70 -2.31 16.03
N SER A 725 -10.85 -2.01 15.03
CA SER A 725 -10.63 -2.84 13.85
C SER A 725 -9.39 -3.75 13.92
N ASP A 726 -8.39 -3.41 14.75
CA ASP A 726 -7.11 -4.14 14.87
C ASP A 726 -7.25 -5.42 15.71
N GLN A 727 -7.72 -6.49 15.07
CA GLN A 727 -8.02 -7.79 15.69
C GLN A 727 -6.77 -8.67 15.89
N ALA A 728 -5.59 -8.25 15.43
CA ALA A 728 -4.33 -9.00 15.56
C ALA A 728 -3.75 -9.02 17.00
N ARG A 729 -4.26 -8.20 17.92
CA ARG A 729 -3.69 -8.04 19.27
C ARG A 729 -4.23 -9.06 20.28
N SER A 730 -3.39 -9.43 21.25
CA SER A 730 -3.77 -10.30 22.36
C SER A 730 -2.98 -10.01 23.64
N ILE A 731 -3.35 -10.67 24.73
CA ILE A 731 -2.47 -10.89 25.88
C ILE A 731 -2.11 -12.37 26.01
N ALA A 732 -0.83 -12.64 26.23
CA ALA A 732 -0.25 -13.97 26.16
C ALA A 732 0.64 -14.27 27.38
N ARG A 733 0.67 -15.52 27.83
CA ARG A 733 1.74 -16.05 28.69
C ARG A 733 2.93 -16.46 27.79
N PRO A 734 4.14 -15.89 27.95
CA PRO A 734 5.28 -16.20 27.06
C PRO A 734 5.62 -17.70 26.98
N VAL A 735 5.96 -18.21 25.79
CA VAL A 735 6.32 -19.64 25.59
C VAL A 735 7.49 -20.10 26.48
N ALA A 736 8.38 -19.19 26.89
CA ALA A 736 9.51 -19.48 27.76
C ALA A 736 9.14 -19.78 29.22
N THR A 737 7.95 -19.36 29.69
CA THR A 737 7.51 -19.50 31.09
C THR A 737 6.26 -20.36 31.24
N ILE A 738 5.41 -20.44 30.20
CA ILE A 738 4.15 -21.18 30.23
C ILE A 738 4.34 -22.65 30.63
N GLY A 739 3.69 -23.06 31.73
CA GLY A 739 3.82 -24.41 32.32
C GLY A 739 5.00 -24.64 33.26
N THR A 740 5.91 -23.67 33.45
CA THR A 740 6.99 -23.76 34.46
C THR A 740 6.90 -22.71 35.57
N GLN A 741 6.20 -21.60 35.32
CA GLN A 741 5.97 -20.54 36.28
C GLN A 741 4.52 -20.05 36.17
N ASP A 742 3.89 -19.85 37.32
CA ASP A 742 2.59 -19.18 37.47
C ASP A 742 2.63 -18.46 38.81
N THR A 743 2.66 -17.13 38.79
CA THR A 743 2.67 -16.28 39.99
C THR A 743 1.27 -15.85 40.40
N GLN A 744 0.24 -16.21 39.62
CA GLN A 744 -1.14 -15.77 39.81
C GLN A 744 -1.22 -14.24 39.87
N SER A 745 -0.55 -13.59 38.91
CA SER A 745 -0.45 -12.13 38.86
C SER A 745 -0.23 -11.60 37.44
N ALA A 746 -0.28 -10.27 37.28
CA ALA A 746 0.02 -9.62 36.01
C ALA A 746 1.45 -9.87 35.49
N LEU A 747 2.37 -10.37 36.33
CA LEU A 747 3.75 -10.68 35.94
C LEU A 747 3.86 -11.90 35.01
N ASP A 748 2.82 -12.72 34.91
CA ASP A 748 2.82 -13.92 34.07
C ASP A 748 2.46 -13.62 32.59
N TRP A 749 2.08 -12.37 32.28
CA TRP A 749 1.41 -11.98 31.04
C TRP A 749 2.12 -10.81 30.34
N VAL A 750 2.06 -10.81 29.00
CA VAL A 750 2.51 -9.71 28.13
C VAL A 750 1.43 -9.36 27.11
N ALA A 751 1.40 -8.12 26.65
CA ALA A 751 0.59 -7.72 25.49
C ALA A 751 1.42 -7.89 24.21
N VAL A 752 0.81 -8.38 23.14
CA VAL A 752 1.44 -8.58 21.82
C VAL A 752 0.55 -8.03 20.71
N ASP A 753 1.18 -7.50 19.66
CA ASP A 753 0.50 -6.88 18.50
C ASP A 753 0.23 -7.88 17.35
N TYR A 754 0.57 -9.16 17.60
CA TYR A 754 0.51 -10.30 16.68
C TYR A 754 0.14 -11.55 17.50
N ALA A 755 -1.10 -12.01 17.34
CA ALA A 755 -1.62 -13.13 18.12
C ALA A 755 -1.25 -14.51 17.53
N THR A 756 -1.25 -15.53 18.39
CA THR A 756 -0.77 -16.89 18.10
C THR A 756 -1.85 -17.98 18.34
N PRO A 757 -3.07 -17.86 17.78
CA PRO A 757 -4.15 -18.79 18.06
C PRO A 757 -3.84 -20.22 17.58
N GLY A 758 -3.90 -21.20 18.48
CA GLY A 758 -3.77 -22.62 18.19
C GLY A 758 -2.36 -23.20 18.33
N GLY A 759 -1.41 -22.44 18.86
CA GLY A 759 0.00 -22.81 18.95
C GLY A 759 0.78 -22.03 20.02
N PRO A 760 2.12 -22.09 20.01
CA PRO A 760 2.93 -21.44 21.03
C PRO A 760 2.96 -19.91 20.86
N ASN A 761 2.85 -19.20 21.98
CA ASN A 761 3.08 -17.75 22.11
C ASN A 761 4.55 -17.38 21.89
N ASP A 762 5.00 -17.45 20.64
CA ASP A 762 6.40 -17.32 20.19
C ASP A 762 6.76 -15.99 19.52
N VAL A 763 5.79 -15.08 19.32
CA VAL A 763 6.03 -13.71 18.88
C VAL A 763 6.40 -12.81 20.08
N ALA A 764 7.42 -11.96 19.90
CA ALA A 764 7.90 -11.07 20.97
C ALA A 764 6.99 -9.83 21.14
N PRO A 765 6.78 -9.34 22.38
CA PRO A 765 6.11 -8.05 22.61
C PRO A 765 6.82 -6.89 21.90
N GLY A 766 6.08 -6.10 21.14
CA GLY A 766 6.61 -4.97 20.36
C GLY A 766 7.45 -5.38 19.14
N ALA A 767 7.19 -6.56 18.57
CA ALA A 767 7.78 -6.97 17.30
C ALA A 767 7.46 -5.98 16.17
N THR A 768 8.39 -5.84 15.22
CA THR A 768 8.28 -4.95 14.06
C THR A 768 7.96 -5.72 12.78
N ASP A 769 7.38 -5.02 11.83
CA ASP A 769 7.04 -5.42 10.46
C ASP A 769 7.51 -4.25 9.60
N ALA A 770 8.65 -4.40 8.92
CA ALA A 770 9.38 -3.28 8.30
C ALA A 770 9.06 -3.08 6.82
N ASP A 771 8.55 -4.11 6.14
CA ASP A 771 8.11 -4.08 4.74
C ASP A 771 6.58 -4.02 4.59
N ASN A 772 5.84 -4.10 5.70
CA ASN A 772 4.40 -3.87 5.83
C ASN A 772 3.57 -4.94 5.09
N ASP A 773 3.90 -6.21 5.31
CA ASP A 773 3.13 -7.35 4.81
C ASP A 773 2.17 -7.97 5.84
N GLY A 774 2.35 -7.66 7.13
CA GLY A 774 1.58 -8.20 8.25
C GLY A 774 2.31 -9.26 9.08
N LEU A 775 3.57 -9.59 8.74
CA LEU A 775 4.41 -10.57 9.41
C LEU A 775 5.53 -9.87 10.23
N PRO A 776 5.84 -10.36 11.43
CA PRO A 776 6.97 -9.86 12.20
C PRO A 776 8.34 -10.23 11.60
N ASP A 777 9.21 -9.22 11.40
CA ASP A 777 10.57 -9.37 10.83
C ASP A 777 11.38 -10.49 11.52
N ALA A 778 11.19 -10.67 12.83
CA ALA A 778 11.91 -11.63 13.65
C ALA A 778 11.44 -13.08 13.48
N ASN A 779 10.20 -13.28 13.02
CA ASN A 779 9.56 -14.58 12.86
C ASN A 779 9.73 -15.15 11.44
N GLU A 780 10.29 -14.36 10.54
CA GLU A 780 10.76 -14.74 9.19
C GLU A 780 12.26 -15.06 9.14
N GLN A 781 12.87 -15.47 10.25
CA GLN A 781 14.31 -15.73 10.33
C GLN A 781 14.59 -17.22 10.50
N ALA A 782 15.78 -17.64 10.07
CA ALA A 782 16.18 -19.04 10.14
C ALA A 782 16.17 -19.55 11.59
N GLY A 783 15.21 -20.43 11.91
CA GLY A 783 15.07 -21.04 13.24
C GLY A 783 14.14 -20.30 14.21
N SER A 784 13.43 -19.25 13.78
CA SER A 784 12.24 -18.75 14.47
C SER A 784 10.96 -19.37 13.88
N THR A 785 9.85 -19.19 14.57
CA THR A 785 8.51 -19.65 14.16
C THR A 785 7.50 -18.55 14.46
N TYR A 786 6.44 -18.42 13.63
CA TYR A 786 5.23 -17.68 14.00
C TYR A 786 4.15 -18.68 14.36
N ASN A 787 3.60 -18.64 15.58
CA ASN A 787 2.55 -19.55 16.03
C ASN A 787 2.97 -21.05 15.83
N GLY A 788 4.24 -21.34 16.04
CA GLY A 788 4.83 -22.66 15.78
C GLY A 788 4.85 -23.09 14.31
N LEU A 789 4.86 -22.14 13.36
CA LEU A 789 5.08 -22.38 11.92
C LEU A 789 6.41 -21.77 11.47
N ASP A 790 7.27 -22.57 10.83
CA ASP A 790 8.55 -22.12 10.25
C ASP A 790 8.33 -21.45 8.89
N LEU A 791 7.99 -20.15 8.93
CA LEU A 791 7.74 -19.34 7.73
C LEU A 791 9.00 -19.17 6.87
N TYR A 792 10.19 -19.15 7.49
CA TYR A 792 11.46 -19.06 6.77
C TYR A 792 11.70 -20.28 5.86
N SER A 793 11.41 -21.49 6.36
CA SER A 793 11.47 -22.71 5.55
C SER A 793 10.40 -22.74 4.47
N MET A 794 9.24 -22.11 4.68
CA MET A 794 8.18 -21.98 3.66
C MET A 794 8.55 -20.96 2.56
N GLY A 795 9.32 -19.93 2.91
CA GLY A 795 9.91 -19.01 1.95
C GLY A 795 10.13 -17.58 2.44
N ALA A 796 9.59 -17.18 3.60
CA ALA A 796 9.52 -15.78 4.02
C ALA A 796 10.87 -15.15 4.40
N ARG A 797 11.04 -13.84 4.19
CA ARG A 797 12.33 -13.15 4.37
C ARG A 797 12.17 -11.69 4.82
N SER A 798 12.66 -11.36 6.01
CA SER A 798 12.70 -9.98 6.54
C SER A 798 13.17 -8.93 5.51
N GLY A 799 12.30 -7.97 5.18
CA GLY A 799 12.54 -6.93 4.17
C GLY A 799 12.07 -7.30 2.76
N GLN A 800 11.35 -8.40 2.60
CA GLN A 800 10.65 -8.83 1.40
C GLN A 800 9.18 -9.09 1.75
N ARG A 801 8.28 -8.26 1.21
CA ARG A 801 6.83 -8.45 1.39
C ARG A 801 6.40 -9.84 0.93
N ASP A 802 5.77 -10.59 1.82
CA ASP A 802 5.35 -11.96 1.62
C ASP A 802 3.81 -12.10 1.74
N ILE A 803 3.23 -12.96 0.91
CA ILE A 803 1.79 -13.29 0.95
C ILE A 803 1.64 -14.80 0.96
N PHE A 804 1.00 -15.36 1.97
CA PHE A 804 0.73 -16.79 2.09
C PHE A 804 -0.69 -17.14 1.67
N ILE A 805 -0.88 -18.25 0.94
CA ILE A 805 -2.20 -18.73 0.51
C ILE A 805 -2.26 -20.26 0.63
N GLU A 806 -3.28 -20.78 1.31
CA GLU A 806 -3.64 -22.20 1.28
C GLU A 806 -4.75 -22.42 0.25
N VAL A 807 -4.62 -23.44 -0.60
CA VAL A 807 -5.49 -23.68 -1.76
C VAL A 807 -6.06 -25.09 -1.70
N ASP A 808 -7.33 -25.16 -1.31
CA ASP A 808 -8.14 -26.38 -1.38
C ASP A 808 -8.88 -26.50 -2.72
N HIS A 809 -9.34 -27.71 -3.03
CA HIS A 809 -10.16 -27.97 -4.21
C HIS A 809 -11.19 -29.08 -3.96
N MET A 810 -12.33 -29.03 -4.66
CA MET A 810 -13.34 -30.09 -4.56
C MET A 810 -12.89 -31.42 -5.19
N ASP A 811 -13.43 -32.55 -4.70
CA ASP A 811 -13.20 -33.93 -5.19
C ASP A 811 -13.85 -34.21 -6.56
N SER A 812 -13.44 -33.43 -7.56
CA SER A 812 -13.97 -33.43 -8.92
C SER A 812 -12.97 -33.97 -9.93
N ALA A 813 -13.47 -34.64 -10.97
CA ALA A 813 -12.67 -35.05 -12.14
C ALA A 813 -12.62 -33.96 -13.24
N LYS A 814 -13.31 -32.83 -13.04
CA LYS A 814 -13.36 -31.73 -14.02
C LYS A 814 -12.11 -30.87 -13.91
N ALA A 815 -11.41 -30.67 -15.02
CA ALA A 815 -10.12 -29.97 -15.04
C ALA A 815 -10.15 -28.56 -14.41
N GLY A 816 -11.22 -27.78 -14.62
CA GLY A 816 -11.30 -26.42 -14.07
C GLY A 816 -11.41 -26.34 -12.55
N VAL A 817 -11.82 -27.43 -11.90
CA VAL A 817 -11.93 -27.55 -10.44
C VAL A 817 -10.60 -27.99 -9.80
N ILE A 818 -9.61 -28.41 -10.59
CA ILE A 818 -8.29 -28.82 -10.08
C ILE A 818 -7.29 -27.68 -10.34
N PRO A 819 -6.56 -27.17 -9.33
CA PRO A 819 -5.56 -26.14 -9.52
C PRO A 819 -4.46 -26.54 -10.53
N SER A 820 -4.17 -25.68 -11.50
CA SER A 820 -3.04 -25.86 -12.43
C SER A 820 -1.74 -25.31 -11.84
N GLN A 821 -0.69 -26.14 -11.77
CA GLN A 821 0.65 -25.71 -11.32
C GLN A 821 1.20 -24.56 -12.16
N ALA A 822 0.92 -24.55 -13.47
CA ALA A 822 1.32 -23.49 -14.38
C ALA A 822 0.58 -22.17 -14.07
N ALA A 823 -0.71 -22.24 -13.75
CA ALA A 823 -1.50 -21.06 -13.37
C ALA A 823 -0.96 -20.44 -12.07
N MET A 824 -0.73 -21.27 -11.04
CA MET A 824 -0.16 -20.80 -9.77
C MET A 824 1.24 -20.19 -9.96
N GLN A 825 2.06 -20.74 -10.86
CA GLN A 825 3.37 -20.17 -11.18
C GLN A 825 3.27 -18.82 -11.92
N MET A 826 2.26 -18.64 -12.79
CA MET A 826 2.02 -17.36 -13.47
C MET A 826 1.68 -16.25 -12.46
N VAL A 827 0.81 -16.52 -11.49
CA VAL A 827 0.48 -15.55 -10.42
C VAL A 827 1.72 -15.26 -9.55
N LYS A 828 2.48 -16.29 -9.13
CA LYS A 828 3.74 -16.09 -8.38
C LYS A 828 4.73 -15.20 -9.14
N ASN A 829 4.84 -15.36 -10.46
CA ASN A 829 5.72 -14.54 -11.29
C ASN A 829 5.26 -13.08 -11.37
N ALA A 830 3.96 -12.82 -11.47
CA ALA A 830 3.41 -11.46 -11.53
C ALA A 830 3.74 -10.65 -10.26
N PHE A 831 3.53 -11.24 -9.08
CA PHE A 831 3.88 -10.61 -7.80
C PHE A 831 5.41 -10.45 -7.64
N ALA A 832 6.21 -11.43 -8.07
CA ALA A 832 7.67 -11.36 -7.98
C ALA A 832 8.26 -10.18 -8.78
N LEU A 833 7.67 -9.81 -9.93
CA LEU A 833 8.06 -8.61 -10.70
C LEU A 833 7.85 -7.29 -9.94
N ARG A 834 7.04 -7.31 -8.88
CA ARG A 834 6.70 -6.15 -8.05
C ARG A 834 7.35 -6.19 -6.66
N GLY A 835 8.30 -7.12 -6.45
CA GLY A 835 9.00 -7.29 -5.18
C GLY A 835 8.09 -7.77 -4.05
N ILE A 836 7.14 -8.64 -4.37
CA ILE A 836 6.30 -9.37 -3.42
C ILE A 836 6.49 -10.86 -3.68
N ALA A 837 6.79 -11.66 -2.66
CA ALA A 837 6.83 -13.12 -2.80
C ALA A 837 5.49 -13.74 -2.42
N LEU A 838 5.01 -14.64 -3.29
CA LEU A 838 3.72 -15.29 -3.13
C LEU A 838 3.94 -16.79 -2.81
N HIS A 839 3.56 -17.17 -1.60
CA HIS A 839 3.75 -18.50 -1.01
C HIS A 839 2.44 -19.28 -1.03
N VAL A 840 2.21 -20.00 -2.13
CA VAL A 840 1.01 -20.80 -2.36
C VAL A 840 1.24 -22.26 -1.96
N ASP A 841 0.37 -22.78 -1.10
CA ASP A 841 0.30 -24.17 -0.66
C ASP A 841 -0.93 -24.85 -1.28
N VAL A 842 -0.74 -25.84 -2.15
CA VAL A 842 -1.78 -26.78 -2.62
C VAL A 842 -1.60 -28.16 -1.96
N GLY A 843 -0.84 -28.23 -0.86
CA GLY A 843 -0.53 -29.45 -0.14
C GLY A 843 0.05 -30.54 -1.05
N THR A 844 -0.53 -31.73 -0.96
CA THR A 844 -0.01 -32.94 -1.61
C THR A 844 -0.34 -33.08 -3.11
N LEU A 845 -0.92 -32.05 -3.75
CA LEU A 845 -1.35 -32.12 -5.16
C LEU A 845 -0.18 -32.22 -6.16
N PHE A 846 0.85 -31.38 -6.02
CA PHE A 846 2.03 -31.38 -6.92
C PHE A 846 3.26 -32.07 -6.31
N SER A 847 3.40 -32.07 -4.98
CA SER A 847 4.47 -32.78 -4.26
C SER A 847 3.93 -33.53 -3.04
N ALA A 848 4.31 -34.80 -2.88
CA ALA A 848 3.89 -35.63 -1.74
C ALA A 848 4.63 -35.29 -0.41
N SER A 849 5.58 -34.37 -0.44
CA SER A 849 6.35 -33.90 0.71
C SER A 849 6.56 -32.39 0.63
N PHE A 850 6.83 -31.76 1.78
CA PHE A 850 7.19 -30.35 1.88
C PHE A 850 8.23 -29.95 0.82
N ASP A 851 7.83 -29.04 -0.07
CA ASP A 851 8.62 -28.50 -1.16
C ASP A 851 7.95 -27.17 -1.62
N PRO A 852 8.41 -26.02 -1.14
CA PRO A 852 7.89 -24.71 -1.53
C PRO A 852 8.04 -24.39 -3.03
N ALA A 853 9.01 -25.00 -3.71
CA ALA A 853 9.18 -24.84 -5.15
C ALA A 853 8.15 -25.69 -5.94
N GLN A 854 7.52 -26.67 -5.30
CA GLN A 854 6.40 -27.46 -5.82
C GLN A 854 5.11 -27.22 -5.04
N PHE A 855 4.95 -26.02 -4.47
CA PHE A 855 3.69 -25.55 -3.86
C PHE A 855 3.18 -26.43 -2.71
N ASN A 856 4.07 -27.07 -1.94
CA ASN A 856 3.72 -27.78 -0.71
C ASN A 856 4.44 -27.12 0.48
N LEU A 857 3.69 -26.38 1.30
CA LEU A 857 4.17 -25.69 2.52
C LEU A 857 3.77 -26.45 3.80
N GLY A 858 3.44 -27.74 3.68
CA GLY A 858 3.13 -28.63 4.81
C GLY A 858 1.67 -29.04 4.92
N GLN A 859 0.77 -28.50 4.08
CA GLN A 859 -0.62 -28.98 4.00
C GLN A 859 -0.66 -30.44 3.48
N GLY A 860 -1.71 -31.16 3.88
CA GLY A 860 -1.93 -32.57 3.54
C GLY A 860 -2.70 -32.74 2.24
N SER A 861 -3.83 -33.46 2.29
CA SER A 861 -4.72 -33.60 1.13
C SER A 861 -5.57 -32.33 0.98
N PRO A 862 -5.44 -31.55 -0.12
CA PRO A 862 -6.22 -30.33 -0.35
C PRO A 862 -7.65 -30.62 -0.87
N SER A 863 -8.02 -31.90 -0.98
CA SER A 863 -9.31 -32.29 -1.54
C SER A 863 -10.43 -32.21 -0.49
N VAL A 864 -11.41 -31.35 -0.73
CA VAL A 864 -12.68 -31.23 0.01
C VAL A 864 -13.82 -31.92 -0.76
N HIS A 865 -15.02 -32.03 -0.18
CA HIS A 865 -16.16 -32.62 -0.88
C HIS A 865 -16.80 -31.64 -1.88
N HIS A 866 -17.27 -32.17 -3.00
CA HIS A 866 -17.93 -31.46 -4.08
C HIS A 866 -19.26 -30.83 -3.68
N GLU A 867 -19.42 -29.56 -4.04
CA GLU A 867 -20.67 -28.82 -3.98
C GLU A 867 -20.95 -28.20 -5.35
N ALA A 868 -22.15 -28.37 -5.88
CA ALA A 868 -22.53 -27.88 -7.20
C ALA A 868 -22.67 -26.34 -7.28
N CYS A 869 -22.70 -25.66 -6.14
CA CYS A 869 -22.68 -24.20 -6.00
C CYS A 869 -22.01 -23.89 -4.65
N LEU A 870 -21.10 -22.93 -4.62
CA LEU A 870 -20.26 -22.58 -3.47
C LEU A 870 -20.44 -21.09 -3.10
N GLY A 871 -21.24 -20.84 -2.07
CA GLY A 871 -21.45 -19.50 -1.49
C GLY A 871 -20.72 -19.31 -0.17
N PHE A 872 -20.55 -18.05 0.23
CA PHE A 872 -20.08 -17.67 1.57
C PHE A 872 -21.21 -17.77 2.59
N LEU A 873 -22.45 -17.47 2.17
CA LEU A 873 -23.66 -17.59 2.98
C LEU A 873 -24.59 -18.67 2.43
N ARG A 874 -25.35 -19.31 3.32
CA ARG A 874 -26.24 -20.42 2.95
C ARG A 874 -27.38 -20.01 2.02
N THR A 875 -27.82 -18.75 2.11
CA THR A 875 -28.93 -18.18 1.34
C THR A 875 -28.60 -17.92 -0.13
N GLU A 876 -27.32 -17.95 -0.52
CA GLU A 876 -26.89 -17.52 -1.86
C GLU A 876 -27.10 -18.63 -2.90
N CYS A 877 -26.75 -19.88 -2.57
CA CYS A 877 -26.96 -21.04 -3.44
C CYS A 877 -28.40 -21.57 -3.36
N THR A 878 -29.37 -20.78 -3.81
CA THR A 878 -30.82 -21.06 -3.70
C THR A 878 -31.28 -22.40 -4.32
N GLY A 879 -30.52 -22.95 -5.28
CA GLY A 879 -30.76 -24.27 -5.87
C GLY A 879 -30.21 -25.46 -5.05
N ASN A 880 -29.24 -25.25 -4.15
CA ASN A 880 -28.61 -26.32 -3.39
C ASN A 880 -29.34 -26.56 -2.05
N VAL A 881 -30.50 -27.22 -2.14
CA VAL A 881 -31.36 -27.54 -0.99
C VAL A 881 -30.92 -28.77 -0.18
N SER A 882 -29.67 -29.22 -0.36
CA SER A 882 -29.12 -30.34 0.42
C SER A 882 -29.11 -30.01 1.92
N ALA A 883 -29.44 -30.99 2.76
CA ALA A 883 -29.24 -30.87 4.21
C ALA A 883 -27.74 -30.77 4.57
N ASP A 884 -26.89 -31.28 3.68
CA ASP A 884 -25.45 -31.40 3.84
C ASP A 884 -24.64 -30.29 3.15
N TYR A 885 -25.25 -29.38 2.38
CA TYR A 885 -24.55 -28.29 1.67
C TYR A 885 -23.58 -27.50 2.57
N ARG A 886 -22.32 -27.33 2.16
CA ARG A 886 -21.26 -26.60 2.85
C ARG A 886 -20.89 -25.28 2.16
N THR A 887 -20.71 -24.21 2.94
CA THR A 887 -20.14 -22.94 2.44
C THR A 887 -18.60 -22.96 2.39
N VAL A 888 -18.00 -21.90 1.85
CA VAL A 888 -16.54 -21.67 1.90
C VAL A 888 -16.00 -21.75 3.33
N TYR A 889 -16.64 -21.05 4.26
CA TYR A 889 -16.24 -21.07 5.67
C TYR A 889 -16.38 -22.46 6.28
N ASP A 890 -17.46 -23.20 5.98
CA ASP A 890 -17.64 -24.57 6.47
C ASP A 890 -16.47 -25.49 6.05
N TRP A 891 -15.86 -25.26 4.88
CA TRP A 891 -14.67 -25.99 4.42
C TRP A 891 -13.38 -25.49 5.08
N LYS A 892 -13.15 -24.17 5.17
CA LYS A 892 -12.03 -23.59 5.94
C LYS A 892 -12.00 -24.13 7.37
N TRP A 893 -13.16 -24.23 8.03
CA TRP A 893 -13.32 -24.83 9.36
C TRP A 893 -12.96 -26.32 9.48
N GLN A 894 -13.00 -27.05 8.36
CA GLN A 894 -12.76 -28.50 8.30
C GLN A 894 -11.40 -28.89 7.71
N HIS A 895 -10.64 -27.96 7.13
CA HIS A 895 -9.38 -28.27 6.43
C HIS A 895 -8.20 -27.34 6.78
N PHE A 896 -8.47 -26.07 7.11
CA PHE A 896 -7.44 -25.05 7.34
C PHE A 896 -6.95 -25.04 8.80
N ASP A 897 -5.63 -25.14 9.02
CA ASP A 897 -5.03 -25.11 10.36
C ASP A 897 -5.29 -23.76 11.05
N PRO A 898 -5.87 -23.71 12.26
CA PRO A 898 -6.08 -22.45 12.99
C PRO A 898 -4.83 -21.58 13.12
N ARG A 899 -3.63 -22.20 13.18
CA ARG A 899 -2.36 -21.47 13.30
C ARG A 899 -2.04 -20.60 12.09
N ARG A 900 -2.58 -20.95 10.91
CA ARG A 900 -2.41 -20.23 9.65
C ARG A 900 -3.31 -18.99 9.53
N ARG A 901 -4.31 -18.79 10.41
CA ARG A 901 -5.38 -17.78 10.22
C ARG A 901 -4.94 -16.32 10.23
N ALA A 902 -3.86 -15.99 10.93
CA ALA A 902 -3.30 -14.65 10.95
C ALA A 902 -2.28 -14.39 9.82
N ILE A 903 -2.00 -15.40 8.98
CA ILE A 903 -0.83 -15.43 8.08
C ILE A 903 -1.26 -15.74 6.63
N PHE A 904 -2.14 -16.72 6.44
CA PHE A 904 -2.56 -17.25 5.14
C PHE A 904 -3.95 -16.72 4.74
N HIS A 905 -4.08 -16.34 3.48
CA HIS A 905 -5.36 -16.35 2.77
C HIS A 905 -5.78 -17.80 2.49
N TYR A 906 -7.08 -18.03 2.25
CA TYR A 906 -7.63 -19.33 1.87
C TYR A 906 -8.38 -19.22 0.55
N ALA A 907 -7.99 -20.06 -0.41
CA ALA A 907 -8.63 -20.20 -1.71
C ALA A 907 -9.30 -21.57 -1.81
N LEU A 908 -10.51 -21.63 -2.35
CA LEU A 908 -11.18 -22.90 -2.65
C LEU A 908 -11.57 -22.99 -4.13
N PHE A 909 -11.01 -23.98 -4.83
CA PHE A 909 -11.39 -24.32 -6.20
C PHE A 909 -12.68 -25.17 -6.22
N GLY A 910 -13.72 -24.68 -6.90
CA GLY A 910 -15.07 -25.26 -6.88
C GLY A 910 -15.77 -25.34 -8.23
N ASP A 911 -17.03 -25.80 -8.23
CA ASP A 911 -17.83 -25.98 -9.47
C ASP A 911 -18.38 -24.63 -9.98
N ALA A 912 -19.22 -23.95 -9.20
CA ALA A 912 -19.83 -22.66 -9.53
C ALA A 912 -20.02 -21.80 -8.27
N ALA A 913 -20.13 -20.48 -8.42
CA ALA A 913 -20.52 -19.55 -7.35
C ALA A 913 -21.97 -19.02 -7.57
N PRO A 914 -22.65 -18.48 -6.54
CA PRO A 914 -24.07 -18.09 -6.61
C PRO A 914 -24.51 -17.20 -7.78
N THR A 915 -23.62 -16.32 -8.24
CA THR A 915 -23.88 -15.32 -9.29
C THR A 915 -22.74 -15.23 -10.31
N SER A 916 -21.79 -16.16 -10.27
CA SER A 916 -20.56 -16.14 -11.07
C SER A 916 -20.13 -17.57 -11.43
N SER A 917 -19.70 -17.75 -12.67
CA SER A 917 -19.16 -19.01 -13.19
C SER A 917 -17.63 -19.04 -13.19
N TRP A 918 -16.98 -18.10 -12.49
CA TRP A 918 -15.53 -17.87 -12.55
C TRP A 918 -14.88 -17.78 -11.16
N GLY A 919 -15.47 -17.01 -10.24
CA GLY A 919 -14.93 -16.82 -8.89
C GLY A 919 -15.76 -15.90 -8.02
N ARG A 920 -15.29 -15.72 -6.76
CA ARG A 920 -15.72 -14.67 -5.83
C ARG A 920 -14.76 -14.53 -4.63
N GLY A 921 -14.23 -13.33 -4.42
CA GLY A 921 -13.43 -12.93 -3.26
C GLY A 921 -14.18 -12.06 -2.25
N GLU A 922 -13.60 -11.94 -1.07
CA GLU A 922 -14.00 -10.94 -0.08
C GLU A 922 -13.24 -9.64 -0.28
N LEU A 923 -13.89 -8.49 -0.11
CA LEU A 923 -13.20 -7.21 -0.16
C LEU A 923 -12.48 -6.93 1.17
N PHE A 924 -11.18 -6.62 1.11
CA PHE A 924 -10.29 -6.46 2.28
C PHE A 924 -10.25 -7.72 3.18
N GLY A 925 -10.54 -8.89 2.63
CA GLY A 925 -10.69 -10.15 3.36
C GLY A 925 -9.49 -11.08 3.29
N ASN A 926 -9.74 -12.35 3.61
CA ASN A 926 -8.74 -13.41 3.45
C ASN A 926 -9.31 -14.70 2.83
N ASP A 927 -10.54 -14.70 2.36
CA ASP A 927 -11.19 -15.85 1.72
C ASP A 927 -11.59 -15.56 0.28
N PHE A 928 -11.36 -16.51 -0.62
CA PHE A 928 -11.83 -16.42 -2.00
C PHE A 928 -12.09 -17.79 -2.63
N VAL A 929 -12.84 -17.80 -3.73
CA VAL A 929 -13.12 -19.00 -4.51
C VAL A 929 -12.79 -18.79 -5.98
N VAL A 930 -12.26 -19.84 -6.60
CA VAL A 930 -12.11 -19.93 -8.06
C VAL A 930 -13.02 -21.06 -8.53
N THR A 931 -14.00 -20.76 -9.37
CA THR A 931 -15.04 -21.72 -9.77
C THR A 931 -15.04 -21.84 -11.28
N MET A 932 -14.70 -23.01 -11.83
CA MET A 932 -14.61 -23.23 -13.30
C MET A 932 -15.15 -24.61 -13.69
N GLY A 933 -16.22 -25.03 -13.03
CA GLY A 933 -16.76 -26.38 -13.09
C GLY A 933 -17.44 -26.75 -14.41
N ASP A 934 -17.66 -25.84 -15.34
CA ASP A 934 -18.07 -26.25 -16.70
C ASP A 934 -16.88 -26.74 -17.54
N VAL A 935 -15.64 -26.44 -17.13
CA VAL A 935 -14.43 -26.82 -17.87
C VAL A 935 -13.95 -28.23 -17.49
N THR A 936 -14.17 -29.19 -18.37
CA THR A 936 -13.87 -30.61 -18.11
C THR A 936 -12.48 -31.07 -18.58
N THR A 937 -11.80 -30.34 -19.46
CA THR A 937 -10.53 -30.77 -20.08
C THR A 937 -9.40 -29.76 -19.85
N PRO A 938 -8.16 -30.20 -19.52
CA PRO A 938 -7.03 -29.29 -19.39
C PRO A 938 -6.67 -28.62 -20.71
N SER A 939 -6.35 -27.32 -20.68
CA SER A 939 -5.90 -26.56 -21.84
C SER A 939 -5.03 -25.36 -21.42
N GLN A 940 -4.32 -24.76 -22.38
CA GLN A 940 -3.62 -23.49 -22.13
C GLN A 940 -4.60 -22.37 -21.77
N TRP A 941 -5.76 -22.33 -22.44
CA TRP A 941 -6.83 -21.39 -22.11
C TRP A 941 -7.26 -21.53 -20.64
N LEU A 942 -7.60 -22.73 -20.18
CA LEU A 942 -7.95 -22.95 -18.77
C LEU A 942 -6.82 -22.54 -17.80
N THR A 943 -5.56 -22.72 -18.19
CA THR A 943 -4.41 -22.30 -17.37
C THR A 943 -4.34 -20.77 -17.26
N ASN A 944 -4.61 -20.06 -18.35
CA ASN A 944 -4.69 -18.60 -18.39
C ASN A 944 -5.85 -18.10 -17.51
N GLU A 945 -7.05 -18.66 -17.69
CA GLU A 945 -8.24 -18.29 -16.91
C GLU A 945 -8.04 -18.55 -15.42
N GLN A 946 -7.55 -19.73 -15.02
CA GLN A 946 -7.29 -20.02 -13.61
C GLN A 946 -6.28 -19.03 -12.99
N ALA A 947 -5.29 -18.56 -13.76
CA ALA A 947 -4.33 -17.56 -13.28
C ALA A 947 -4.97 -16.17 -13.17
N LEU A 948 -5.77 -15.77 -14.16
CA LEU A 948 -6.50 -14.50 -14.18
C LEU A 948 -7.48 -14.43 -13.01
N THR A 949 -8.37 -15.40 -12.87
CA THR A 949 -9.39 -15.38 -11.82
C THR A 949 -8.76 -15.53 -10.43
N PHE A 950 -7.76 -16.39 -10.25
CA PHE A 950 -7.07 -16.47 -8.96
C PHE A 950 -6.45 -15.12 -8.57
N MET A 951 -5.84 -14.39 -9.52
CA MET A 951 -5.28 -13.06 -9.26
C MET A 951 -6.38 -12.00 -9.06
N HIS A 952 -7.48 -12.03 -9.81
CA HIS A 952 -8.62 -11.12 -9.63
C HIS A 952 -9.23 -11.26 -8.22
N GLU A 953 -9.55 -12.48 -7.82
CA GLU A 953 -10.23 -12.73 -6.55
C GLU A 953 -9.30 -12.56 -5.34
N LEU A 954 -7.99 -12.79 -5.51
CA LEU A 954 -6.97 -12.35 -4.55
C LEU A 954 -6.90 -10.82 -4.46
N GLY A 955 -7.06 -10.10 -5.56
CA GLY A 955 -7.07 -8.64 -5.60
C GLY A 955 -8.15 -8.03 -4.69
N HIS A 956 -9.34 -8.64 -4.62
CA HIS A 956 -10.38 -8.26 -3.67
C HIS A 956 -9.91 -8.39 -2.21
N ASN A 957 -9.28 -9.51 -1.86
CA ASN A 957 -8.74 -9.72 -0.51
C ASN A 957 -7.70 -8.65 -0.15
N LEU A 958 -6.86 -8.27 -1.13
CA LEU A 958 -5.86 -7.20 -1.01
C LEU A 958 -6.46 -5.78 -1.12
N GLY A 959 -7.79 -5.64 -1.16
CA GLY A 959 -8.51 -4.36 -1.06
C GLY A 959 -8.92 -3.71 -2.38
N LEU A 960 -8.64 -4.34 -3.52
CA LEU A 960 -9.00 -3.81 -4.85
C LEU A 960 -10.47 -4.05 -5.20
N ARG A 961 -11.06 -3.08 -5.89
CA ARG A 961 -12.38 -3.17 -6.54
C ARG A 961 -12.20 -3.26 -8.06
N HIS A 962 -13.29 -3.49 -8.80
CA HIS A 962 -13.22 -3.70 -10.25
C HIS A 962 -12.75 -2.47 -11.06
N GLY A 963 -12.73 -1.29 -10.45
CA GLY A 963 -12.11 -0.07 -11.00
C GLY A 963 -10.87 0.41 -10.23
N GLY A 964 -10.31 -0.42 -9.35
CA GLY A 964 -9.17 -0.12 -8.47
C GLY A 964 -9.64 0.28 -7.09
N ASN A 965 -9.90 1.58 -6.90
CA ASN A 965 -10.48 2.15 -5.68
C ASN A 965 -12.00 2.37 -5.75
N GLU A 966 -12.65 1.97 -6.85
CA GLU A 966 -14.08 2.17 -7.12
C GLU A 966 -14.72 0.94 -7.77
N ASP A 967 -16.06 0.85 -7.72
CA ASP A 967 -16.83 -0.25 -8.31
C ASP A 967 -17.12 -0.08 -9.82
N THR A 968 -16.62 1.00 -10.42
CA THR A 968 -16.77 1.35 -11.84
C THR A 968 -16.06 0.32 -12.73
N ASN A 969 -16.82 -0.38 -13.57
CA ASN A 969 -16.33 -1.45 -14.43
C ASN A 969 -15.97 -0.92 -15.83
N TYR A 970 -15.44 -1.79 -16.69
CA TYR A 970 -15.33 -1.60 -18.14
C TYR A 970 -14.47 -0.39 -18.59
N LYS A 971 -13.59 0.12 -17.72
CA LYS A 971 -12.76 1.31 -17.95
C LYS A 971 -11.62 1.03 -18.94
N PRO A 972 -11.57 1.56 -20.18
CA PRO A 972 -10.55 1.14 -21.16
C PRO A 972 -9.11 1.49 -20.75
N ASN A 973 -8.93 2.61 -20.04
CA ASN A 973 -7.64 3.05 -19.51
C ASN A 973 -7.18 2.31 -18.23
N TYR A 974 -8.04 1.56 -17.55
CA TYR A 974 -7.66 0.80 -16.35
C TYR A 974 -7.06 -0.56 -16.74
N LEU A 975 -5.74 -0.70 -16.66
CA LEU A 975 -5.01 -1.88 -17.15
C LEU A 975 -4.75 -2.88 -16.01
N SER A 976 -5.80 -3.51 -15.50
CA SER A 976 -5.75 -4.43 -14.36
C SER A 976 -6.58 -5.68 -14.62
N VAL A 977 -6.18 -6.84 -14.08
CA VAL A 977 -7.03 -8.05 -14.05
C VAL A 977 -8.34 -7.85 -13.31
N MET A 978 -8.45 -6.83 -12.45
CA MET A 978 -9.69 -6.47 -11.77
C MET A 978 -10.79 -5.94 -12.71
N ASN A 979 -10.44 -5.56 -13.94
CA ASN A 979 -11.33 -4.91 -14.89
C ASN A 979 -12.07 -5.93 -15.79
N TYR A 980 -13.40 -6.03 -15.67
CA TYR A 980 -14.22 -6.90 -16.53
C TYR A 980 -14.20 -6.57 -18.03
N LEU A 981 -13.52 -5.51 -18.46
CA LEU A 981 -13.25 -5.29 -19.89
C LEU A 981 -12.29 -6.33 -20.49
N LYS A 982 -11.62 -7.17 -19.68
CA LYS A 982 -10.39 -7.86 -20.13
C LYS A 982 -10.24 -9.30 -19.64
N ASP A 983 -10.10 -10.21 -20.60
CA ASP A 983 -9.59 -11.58 -20.39
C ASP A 983 -8.04 -11.60 -20.40
N GLY A 984 -7.40 -10.61 -19.75
CA GLY A 984 -5.94 -10.47 -19.63
C GLY A 984 -5.42 -9.04 -19.80
N VAL A 985 -4.23 -8.73 -19.27
CA VAL A 985 -3.63 -7.38 -19.32
C VAL A 985 -2.53 -7.32 -20.38
N SER A 986 -2.65 -6.41 -21.35
CA SER A 986 -1.60 -6.15 -22.34
C SER A 986 -0.53 -5.18 -21.81
N PRO A 987 0.79 -5.47 -21.95
CA PRO A 987 1.85 -4.53 -21.59
C PRO A 987 1.90 -3.30 -22.51
N GLY A 988 1.66 -2.11 -21.97
CA GLY A 988 1.96 -0.83 -22.62
C GLY A 988 0.80 -0.15 -23.35
N ASN A 989 1.13 0.68 -24.35
CA ASN A 989 0.18 1.52 -25.10
C ASN A 989 -0.34 0.86 -26.40
N THR A 990 -0.53 -0.45 -26.35
CA THR A 990 -1.02 -1.27 -27.47
C THR A 990 -2.46 -0.91 -27.87
N PHE A 991 -2.86 -1.29 -29.09
CA PHE A 991 -4.25 -1.22 -29.57
C PHE A 991 -5.23 -2.12 -28.78
N TRP A 992 -4.72 -3.18 -28.12
CA TRP A 992 -5.52 -4.23 -27.47
C TRP A 992 -6.65 -3.74 -26.54
N PRO A 993 -6.46 -2.78 -25.62
CA PRO A 993 -7.54 -2.39 -24.70
C PRO A 993 -8.68 -1.63 -25.39
N PHE A 994 -8.44 -1.05 -26.58
CA PHE A 994 -9.50 -0.51 -27.44
C PHE A 994 -10.20 -1.63 -28.22
N ARG A 995 -9.47 -2.66 -28.70
CA ARG A 995 -10.07 -3.85 -29.32
C ARG A 995 -11.09 -4.51 -28.39
N GLU A 996 -10.72 -4.81 -27.14
CA GLU A 996 -11.63 -5.43 -26.16
C GLU A 996 -12.88 -4.57 -25.94
N TRP A 997 -12.68 -3.25 -25.82
CA TRP A 997 -13.78 -2.30 -25.73
C TRP A 997 -14.69 -2.32 -26.97
N GLN A 998 -14.11 -2.38 -28.17
CA GLN A 998 -14.86 -2.43 -29.44
C GLN A 998 -15.61 -3.76 -29.61
N GLU A 999 -15.08 -4.87 -29.08
CA GLU A 999 -15.78 -6.17 -29.07
C GLU A 999 -16.94 -6.23 -28.07
N MET A 1000 -16.84 -5.53 -26.94
CA MET A 1000 -17.91 -5.48 -25.92
C MET A 1000 -18.98 -4.40 -26.17
N PHE A 1001 -18.57 -3.21 -26.63
CA PHE A 1001 -19.40 -1.99 -26.69
C PHE A 1001 -19.47 -1.32 -28.07
N GLY A 1002 -18.64 -1.74 -29.03
CA GLY A 1002 -18.62 -1.19 -30.39
C GLY A 1002 -19.83 -1.62 -31.22
N THR A 1003 -20.19 -0.80 -32.21
CA THR A 1003 -21.20 -1.13 -33.22
C THR A 1003 -20.66 -2.06 -34.32
N HIS A 1004 -19.34 -2.07 -34.52
CA HIS A 1004 -18.59 -2.95 -35.43
C HIS A 1004 -17.63 -3.85 -34.64
N PRO A 1005 -18.09 -4.96 -34.03
CA PRO A 1005 -17.23 -5.87 -33.30
C PRO A 1005 -16.20 -6.53 -34.24
N CYS A 1006 -14.95 -6.67 -33.78
CA CYS A 1006 -13.83 -7.25 -34.54
C CYS A 1006 -14.03 -8.77 -34.82
N SER A 1007 -14.93 -9.10 -35.74
CA SER A 1007 -15.30 -10.48 -36.05
C SER A 1007 -15.12 -10.84 -37.53
N THR A 1008 -14.12 -11.68 -37.79
CA THR A 1008 -13.93 -12.49 -39.02
C THR A 1008 -13.70 -11.82 -40.38
N ASP A 1009 -13.89 -10.50 -40.54
CA ASP A 1009 -13.44 -9.79 -41.75
C ASP A 1009 -12.19 -8.95 -41.46
N ASN A 1010 -11.03 -9.44 -41.91
CA ASN A 1010 -9.71 -8.86 -41.66
C ASN A 1010 -9.45 -7.59 -42.54
N SER A 1011 -10.51 -6.88 -42.91
CA SER A 1011 -10.51 -5.71 -43.79
C SER A 1011 -10.30 -4.40 -43.04
N ASN A 1012 -10.67 -4.33 -41.75
CA ASN A 1012 -10.28 -3.22 -40.88
C ASN A 1012 -8.83 -3.43 -40.38
N PRO A 1013 -7.87 -2.57 -40.73
CA PRO A 1013 -6.47 -2.68 -40.29
C PRO A 1013 -6.32 -2.50 -38.77
N GLN A 1014 -7.31 -1.91 -38.09
CA GLN A 1014 -7.34 -1.79 -36.65
C GLN A 1014 -7.60 -3.16 -35.97
N CYS A 1015 -8.54 -3.96 -36.49
CA CYS A 1015 -8.80 -5.34 -36.02
C CYS A 1015 -7.71 -6.37 -36.43
N ALA A 1016 -6.54 -5.93 -36.93
CA ALA A 1016 -5.47 -6.84 -37.34
C ALA A 1016 -4.76 -7.45 -36.11
N ALA A 1017 -4.72 -8.78 -36.05
CA ALA A 1017 -4.16 -9.51 -34.91
C ALA A 1017 -2.63 -9.39 -34.82
N ASP A 1018 -2.14 -8.60 -33.87
CA ASP A 1018 -0.79 -8.72 -33.33
C ASP A 1018 -0.80 -9.77 -32.20
N PRO A 1019 0.04 -10.82 -32.20
CA PRO A 1019 0.03 -11.85 -31.18
C PRO A 1019 0.63 -11.34 -29.86
N VAL A 1020 -0.18 -10.60 -29.09
CA VAL A 1020 0.16 -10.15 -27.74
C VAL A 1020 0.30 -11.37 -26.82
N PRO A 1021 1.39 -11.50 -26.04
CA PRO A 1021 1.50 -12.56 -25.05
C PRO A 1021 0.47 -12.35 -23.94
N PHE A 1022 -0.22 -13.41 -23.53
CA PHE A 1022 -1.11 -13.37 -22.36
C PHE A 1022 -0.29 -13.00 -21.11
N VAL A 1023 -0.68 -11.91 -20.46
CA VAL A 1023 -0.07 -11.38 -19.25
C VAL A 1023 -1.17 -11.09 -18.23
N ILE A 1024 -0.87 -11.32 -16.97
CA ILE A 1024 -1.70 -10.93 -15.82
C ILE A 1024 -0.90 -9.93 -14.99
N ASP A 1025 -1.54 -8.81 -14.65
CA ASP A 1025 -0.94 -7.72 -13.88
C ASP A 1025 -2.08 -6.94 -13.20
N TYR A 1026 -1.79 -6.25 -12.09
CA TYR A 1026 -2.65 -5.15 -11.66
C TYR A 1026 -2.17 -3.84 -12.29
N SER A 1027 -2.99 -2.79 -12.25
CA SER A 1027 -2.59 -1.52 -12.85
C SER A 1027 -1.48 -0.83 -12.04
N ASP A 1028 -0.54 -0.22 -12.77
CA ASP A 1028 0.50 0.66 -12.24
C ASP A 1028 0.05 2.14 -12.19
N GLY A 1029 -1.21 2.43 -12.54
CA GLY A 1029 -1.80 3.77 -12.52
C GLY A 1029 -1.21 4.74 -13.56
N SER A 1030 -0.51 4.23 -14.59
CA SER A 1030 0.20 5.07 -15.55
C SER A 1030 -0.64 5.48 -16.78
N SER A 1031 -1.91 5.07 -16.90
CA SER A 1031 -2.81 5.60 -17.94
C SER A 1031 -3.40 6.94 -17.52
N LEU A 1032 -3.48 7.88 -18.47
CA LEU A 1032 -4.16 9.15 -18.24
C LEU A 1032 -5.68 8.97 -18.11
N PRO A 1033 -6.37 9.88 -17.42
CA PRO A 1033 -7.83 9.94 -17.43
C PRO A 1033 -8.38 10.09 -18.84
N ILE A 1034 -9.46 9.37 -19.13
CA ILE A 1034 -10.31 9.59 -20.29
C ILE A 1034 -11.53 10.41 -19.83
N TYR A 1035 -11.96 11.38 -20.63
CA TYR A 1035 -13.21 12.12 -20.38
C TYR A 1035 -14.17 11.87 -21.53
N GLU A 1036 -15.24 11.12 -21.24
CA GLU A 1036 -16.15 10.51 -22.22
C GLU A 1036 -16.94 11.54 -23.05
N GLY A 1037 -17.05 12.77 -22.55
CA GLY A 1037 -17.66 13.88 -23.28
C GLY A 1037 -16.73 14.57 -24.29
N ALA A 1038 -15.41 14.33 -24.26
CA ALA A 1038 -14.45 14.95 -25.20
C ALA A 1038 -13.12 14.17 -25.29
N MET A 1039 -13.14 13.08 -26.05
CA MET A 1039 -12.01 12.15 -26.23
C MET A 1039 -11.27 12.41 -27.53
N TYR A 1040 -9.94 12.28 -27.52
CA TYR A 1040 -9.13 12.30 -28.74
C TYR A 1040 -8.66 10.89 -29.08
N GLU A 1041 -8.94 10.44 -30.29
CA GLU A 1041 -8.55 9.11 -30.80
C GLU A 1041 -7.03 8.92 -30.83
N SER A 1042 -6.30 10.01 -31.12
CA SER A 1042 -4.84 10.08 -31.05
C SER A 1042 -4.26 9.93 -29.63
N ALA A 1043 -5.07 10.06 -28.57
CA ALA A 1043 -4.65 9.76 -27.20
C ALA A 1043 -4.71 8.25 -26.87
N ASN A 1044 -5.32 7.44 -27.76
CA ASN A 1044 -5.59 6.03 -27.55
C ASN A 1044 -6.31 5.81 -26.20
N VAL A 1045 -6.11 4.67 -25.53
CA VAL A 1045 -6.63 4.36 -24.18
C VAL A 1045 -5.90 5.09 -23.04
N GLY A 1046 -5.41 6.31 -23.27
CA GLY A 1046 -4.80 7.15 -22.25
C GLY A 1046 -3.30 6.93 -21.98
N ARG A 1047 -2.63 5.95 -22.61
CA ARG A 1047 -1.15 5.79 -22.54
C ARG A 1047 -0.37 6.49 -23.67
N GLY A 1048 -1.01 7.46 -24.33
CA GLY A 1048 -0.40 8.34 -25.32
C GLY A 1048 -0.29 7.74 -26.73
N ALA A 1049 0.17 8.58 -27.67
CA ALA A 1049 0.21 8.24 -29.09
C ALA A 1049 1.38 7.29 -29.45
N LEU A 1050 1.08 6.22 -30.18
CA LEU A 1050 2.06 5.46 -30.97
C LEU A 1050 1.91 5.81 -32.46
N PRO A 1051 3.00 5.89 -33.25
CA PRO A 1051 2.90 6.11 -34.69
C PRO A 1051 2.06 5.01 -35.38
N GLY A 1052 0.93 5.41 -35.96
CA GLY A 1052 0.03 4.49 -36.68
C GLY A 1052 -0.99 3.76 -35.82
N VAL A 1053 -1.09 4.05 -34.51
CA VAL A 1053 -2.12 3.47 -33.61
C VAL A 1053 -2.97 4.59 -33.03
N TYR A 1054 -4.27 4.40 -33.07
CA TYR A 1054 -5.29 5.27 -32.47
C TYR A 1054 -6.45 4.40 -31.97
N ALA A 1055 -7.29 4.97 -31.11
CA ALA A 1055 -8.54 4.37 -30.69
C ALA A 1055 -9.68 5.06 -31.44
N ASP A 1056 -10.31 4.34 -32.37
CA ASP A 1056 -11.41 4.80 -33.23
C ASP A 1056 -12.72 4.86 -32.42
N TRP A 1057 -12.85 5.92 -31.63
CA TRP A 1057 -13.95 6.10 -30.70
C TRP A 1057 -15.24 6.49 -31.42
N ASP A 1058 -15.21 7.03 -32.65
CA ASP A 1058 -16.43 7.30 -33.43
C ASP A 1058 -16.85 6.16 -34.37
N GLU A 1059 -15.97 5.18 -34.60
CA GLU A 1059 -16.14 4.02 -35.49
C GLU A 1059 -16.27 4.38 -36.98
N ASP A 1060 -15.68 5.50 -37.44
CA ASP A 1060 -15.69 5.88 -38.86
C ASP A 1060 -14.62 5.18 -39.72
N GLY A 1061 -13.66 4.50 -39.09
CA GLY A 1061 -12.56 3.77 -39.73
C GLY A 1061 -11.29 4.59 -39.96
N GLY A 1062 -11.27 5.87 -39.59
CA GLY A 1062 -10.16 6.81 -39.72
C GLY A 1062 -9.69 7.39 -38.38
N LEU A 1063 -8.66 8.24 -38.43
CA LEU A 1063 -8.24 9.02 -37.27
C LEU A 1063 -8.89 10.41 -37.32
N THR A 1064 -9.87 10.64 -36.46
CA THR A 1064 -10.55 11.92 -36.30
C THR A 1064 -9.73 12.88 -35.43
N THR A 1065 -9.56 14.12 -35.91
CA THR A 1065 -8.85 15.20 -35.18
C THR A 1065 -9.76 16.01 -34.25
N SER A 1066 -11.07 15.77 -34.30
CA SER A 1066 -12.07 16.36 -33.40
C SER A 1066 -12.24 15.51 -32.15
N THR A 1067 -12.87 16.07 -31.12
CA THR A 1067 -13.20 15.30 -29.91
C THR A 1067 -14.45 14.46 -30.12
N VAL A 1068 -14.35 13.16 -29.87
CA VAL A 1068 -15.47 12.22 -29.85
C VAL A 1068 -16.14 12.24 -28.48
N SER A 1069 -17.47 12.14 -28.44
CA SER A 1069 -18.24 11.97 -27.20
C SER A 1069 -18.94 10.62 -27.23
N ARG A 1070 -18.59 9.71 -26.32
CA ARG A 1070 -19.18 8.38 -26.21
C ARG A 1070 -19.01 7.84 -24.79
N ASP A 1071 -20.08 7.25 -24.27
CA ASP A 1071 -20.07 6.41 -23.07
C ASP A 1071 -19.23 5.15 -23.35
N LEU A 1072 -18.12 4.99 -22.63
CA LEU A 1072 -17.18 3.89 -22.83
C LEU A 1072 -17.41 2.73 -21.86
N ASN A 1073 -18.01 2.96 -20.69
CA ASN A 1073 -18.20 1.92 -19.67
C ASN A 1073 -19.62 1.29 -19.69
N GLY A 1074 -20.55 1.86 -20.44
CA GLY A 1074 -21.92 1.41 -20.61
C GLY A 1074 -22.88 1.83 -19.49
N ASP A 1075 -22.55 2.81 -18.66
CA ASP A 1075 -23.38 3.26 -17.53
C ASP A 1075 -24.41 4.36 -17.87
N ALA A 1076 -24.43 4.81 -19.13
CA ALA A 1076 -25.25 5.89 -19.69
C ALA A 1076 -24.93 7.30 -19.16
N VAL A 1077 -23.76 7.52 -18.55
CA VAL A 1077 -23.26 8.82 -18.08
C VAL A 1077 -21.92 9.14 -18.74
N LEU A 1078 -21.79 10.34 -19.29
CA LEU A 1078 -20.50 10.83 -19.81
C LEU A 1078 -19.63 11.35 -18.65
N GLY A 1079 -18.81 10.46 -18.08
CA GLY A 1079 -17.97 10.71 -16.93
C GLY A 1079 -16.49 10.95 -17.27
N SER A 1080 -15.65 10.82 -16.25
CA SER A 1080 -14.21 10.67 -16.44
C SER A 1080 -13.76 9.36 -15.84
N LEU A 1081 -13.22 8.49 -16.70
CA LEU A 1081 -12.66 7.20 -16.31
C LEU A 1081 -11.19 7.41 -15.96
N THR A 1082 -10.77 6.97 -14.77
CA THR A 1082 -9.41 7.18 -14.25
C THR A 1082 -8.68 5.87 -14.01
N ASP A 1083 -7.36 5.82 -14.23
CA ASP A 1083 -6.55 4.67 -13.84
C ASP A 1083 -6.28 4.68 -12.33
N HIS A 1084 -5.96 3.53 -11.75
CA HIS A 1084 -5.58 3.39 -10.36
C HIS A 1084 -4.25 2.65 -10.24
N ASN A 1085 -3.39 3.03 -9.30
CA ASN A 1085 -2.15 2.28 -9.03
C ASN A 1085 -2.43 1.21 -7.98
N ASP A 1086 -3.05 0.13 -8.44
CA ASP A 1086 -3.43 -1.04 -7.65
C ASP A 1086 -2.23 -1.60 -6.86
N TRP A 1087 -1.06 -1.71 -7.51
CA TRP A 1087 0.16 -2.24 -6.89
C TRP A 1087 0.66 -1.41 -5.70
N ALA A 1088 0.39 -0.11 -5.71
CA ALA A 1088 0.69 0.79 -4.60
C ALA A 1088 -0.45 0.85 -3.56
N ALA A 1089 -1.64 0.34 -3.89
CA ALA A 1089 -2.84 0.35 -3.05
C ALA A 1089 -3.13 -0.98 -2.33
N LEU A 1090 -2.39 -2.06 -2.65
CA LEU A 1090 -2.54 -3.37 -2.01
C LEU A 1090 -2.43 -3.27 -0.48
N THR A 1091 -3.43 -3.79 0.22
CA THR A 1091 -3.44 -3.92 1.68
C THR A 1091 -3.09 -5.36 2.05
N LEU A 1092 -1.84 -5.58 2.47
CA LEU A 1092 -1.33 -6.92 2.82
C LEU A 1092 -1.68 -7.38 4.25
N PRO A 1093 -1.64 -6.51 5.30
CA PRO A 1093 -1.87 -6.94 6.70
C PRO A 1093 -3.35 -7.22 7.03
N PHE A 1094 -3.98 -8.19 6.36
CA PHE A 1094 -5.41 -8.51 6.48
C PHE A 1094 -5.82 -8.85 7.93
N ALA A 1095 -4.92 -9.40 8.74
CA ALA A 1095 -5.14 -9.72 10.15
C ALA A 1095 -5.35 -8.48 11.04
N ARG A 1096 -5.08 -7.26 10.52
CA ARG A 1096 -5.41 -6.00 11.21
C ARG A 1096 -6.77 -5.42 10.80
N LEU A 1097 -7.49 -6.09 9.91
CA LEU A 1097 -8.78 -5.62 9.37
C LEU A 1097 -9.93 -6.48 9.90
N SER A 1098 -11.08 -5.87 10.18
CA SER A 1098 -12.28 -6.60 10.59
C SER A 1098 -12.80 -7.55 9.52
N SER A 1099 -12.50 -7.27 8.24
CA SER A 1099 -12.79 -8.16 7.12
C SER A 1099 -11.76 -9.28 6.95
N GLY A 1100 -10.50 -9.17 7.38
CA GLY A 1100 -9.51 -10.24 7.20
C GLY A 1100 -9.30 -11.13 8.44
N SER A 1101 -9.49 -10.58 9.64
CA SER A 1101 -9.09 -11.21 10.90
C SER A 1101 -10.19 -11.95 11.67
N LEU A 1102 -11.43 -11.96 11.17
CA LEU A 1102 -12.55 -12.59 11.87
C LEU A 1102 -12.31 -14.10 12.02
N MET A 1103 -11.85 -14.48 13.22
CA MET A 1103 -11.63 -15.87 13.61
C MET A 1103 -12.88 -16.73 13.41
N LEU A 1104 -14.07 -16.14 13.43
CA LEU A 1104 -15.36 -16.80 13.26
C LEU A 1104 -16.21 -16.18 12.15
N LYS A 1105 -15.70 -16.20 10.90
CA LYS A 1105 -16.61 -16.24 9.76
C LYS A 1105 -17.30 -17.60 9.70
N SER A 1106 -18.62 -17.57 9.60
CA SER A 1106 -19.48 -18.75 9.73
C SER A 1106 -20.79 -18.52 8.97
N ALA A 1107 -21.34 -19.55 8.34
CA ALA A 1107 -22.59 -19.43 7.60
C ALA A 1107 -23.83 -19.55 8.50
N SER A 1108 -24.87 -18.76 8.19
CA SER A 1108 -26.13 -18.72 8.93
C SER A 1108 -26.88 -20.07 8.91
N VAL A 1109 -27.27 -20.56 10.08
CA VAL A 1109 -27.96 -21.85 10.27
C VAL A 1109 -29.46 -21.71 9.97
N GLY A 1110 -30.01 -22.76 9.37
CA GLY A 1110 -31.45 -23.05 9.38
C GLY A 1110 -31.73 -24.27 10.26
N PRO A 1111 -32.92 -24.38 10.89
CA PRO A 1111 -33.17 -25.19 12.09
C PRO A 1111 -33.21 -26.74 11.91
N SER A 1112 -32.45 -27.31 10.99
CA SER A 1112 -32.66 -28.69 10.50
C SER A 1112 -31.42 -29.55 10.23
N ARG A 1113 -30.28 -29.31 10.91
CA ARG A 1113 -29.16 -30.26 10.91
C ARG A 1113 -29.27 -31.29 12.04
N LYS A 1114 -29.36 -32.58 11.66
CA LYS A 1114 -28.92 -33.67 12.54
C LYS A 1114 -27.38 -33.68 12.54
N SER A 1115 -26.78 -34.03 13.67
CA SER A 1115 -25.33 -34.17 13.79
C SER A 1115 -24.76 -35.07 12.69
N ALA A 1116 -23.75 -34.57 11.97
CA ALA A 1116 -23.10 -35.33 10.92
C ALA A 1116 -22.45 -36.58 11.50
N LYS A 1117 -22.55 -37.71 10.78
CA LYS A 1117 -21.64 -38.82 11.03
C LYS A 1117 -20.23 -38.37 10.64
N VAL A 1118 -19.34 -38.26 11.63
CA VAL A 1118 -17.90 -38.27 11.38
C VAL A 1118 -17.58 -39.50 10.53
N PRO A 1119 -16.82 -39.38 9.41
CA PRO A 1119 -16.42 -40.55 8.63
C PRO A 1119 -15.73 -41.59 9.53
N GLU A 1120 -16.11 -42.87 9.43
CA GLU A 1120 -15.55 -43.97 10.24
C GLU A 1120 -14.10 -44.35 9.84
N ARG A 1121 -13.37 -43.42 9.23
CA ARG A 1121 -11.92 -43.45 9.03
C ARG A 1121 -11.40 -42.07 9.42
N GLY A 1122 -10.53 -42.04 10.42
CA GLY A 1122 -9.92 -40.79 10.88
C GLY A 1122 -9.25 -40.08 9.72
N ALA A 1123 -9.71 -38.87 9.41
CA ALA A 1123 -8.93 -37.94 8.64
C ALA A 1123 -7.64 -37.69 9.43
N THR A 1124 -6.52 -38.21 8.94
CA THR A 1124 -5.22 -37.80 9.42
C THR A 1124 -5.07 -36.33 9.08
N VAL A 1125 -5.17 -35.47 10.10
CA VAL A 1125 -4.74 -34.08 10.03
C VAL A 1125 -3.36 -34.07 9.36
N PRO A 1126 -3.07 -33.12 8.44
CA PRO A 1126 -1.74 -32.93 7.90
C PRO A 1126 -0.70 -33.02 9.02
N LYS A 1127 0.38 -33.76 8.80
CA LYS A 1127 1.44 -33.81 9.81
C LYS A 1127 1.92 -32.38 10.04
N PRO A 1128 1.96 -31.89 11.29
CA PRO A 1128 2.86 -30.78 11.62
C PRO A 1128 4.25 -31.12 11.09
N LEU A 1129 5.03 -30.10 10.70
CA LEU A 1129 6.35 -30.30 10.12
C LEU A 1129 7.18 -31.21 11.05
N LEU A 1130 8.02 -32.10 10.50
CA LEU A 1130 8.70 -33.13 11.29
C LEU A 1130 9.62 -32.51 12.38
N GLY A 1131 9.06 -32.28 13.58
CA GLY A 1131 9.70 -31.57 14.68
C GLY A 1131 8.76 -30.62 15.46
N ASP A 1132 7.64 -30.20 14.88
CA ASP A 1132 6.70 -29.25 15.47
C ASP A 1132 6.05 -29.76 16.77
N ARG A 1133 5.91 -28.86 17.74
CA ARG A 1133 5.13 -29.06 18.98
C ARG A 1133 3.62 -28.84 18.79
N GLY A 1134 3.15 -28.70 17.54
CA GLY A 1134 1.75 -28.52 17.20
C GLY A 1134 0.86 -29.74 17.49
N PRO A 1135 -0.44 -29.67 17.16
CA PRO A 1135 -1.42 -30.72 17.44
C PRO A 1135 -1.09 -32.03 16.73
N THR A 1136 -0.41 -32.92 17.44
CA THR A 1136 -0.14 -34.29 16.99
C THR A 1136 -1.39 -35.13 17.22
N VAL A 1137 -1.93 -35.73 16.14
CA VAL A 1137 -3.09 -36.61 16.23
C VAL A 1137 -2.75 -37.84 17.07
N VAL A 1138 -3.37 -37.95 18.25
CA VAL A 1138 -3.41 -39.20 19.01
C VAL A 1138 -4.31 -40.17 18.26
N VAL A 1139 -3.70 -41.11 17.55
CA VAL A 1139 -4.42 -42.32 17.11
C VAL A 1139 -4.79 -43.08 18.36
N CYS A 1140 -6.08 -43.14 18.69
CA CYS A 1140 -6.57 -44.03 19.73
C CYS A 1140 -6.31 -45.48 19.29
N ASP A 1141 -5.31 -46.12 19.90
CA ASP A 1141 -5.10 -47.56 19.76
C ASP A 1141 -6.30 -48.32 20.36
N GLY A 1142 -7.30 -48.54 19.51
CA GLY A 1142 -8.43 -49.41 19.76
C GLY A 1142 -7.95 -50.85 19.83
N GLY A 1143 -7.39 -51.24 20.98
CA GLY A 1143 -6.95 -52.59 21.25
C GLY A 1143 -8.13 -53.56 21.33
N ASP A 1144 -8.55 -54.10 20.20
CA ASP A 1144 -9.29 -55.36 20.15
C ASP A 1144 -8.72 -56.30 19.07
N ALA A 1145 -8.02 -57.34 19.54
CA ALA A 1145 -7.30 -58.29 18.71
C ALA A 1145 -8.25 -59.29 18.04
N ARG A 1146 -9.03 -58.86 17.04
CA ARG A 1146 -9.91 -59.77 16.28
C ARG A 1146 -10.18 -59.38 14.80
N GLY A 1147 -9.14 -58.97 14.07
CA GLY A 1147 -9.23 -58.63 12.64
C GLY A 1147 -8.26 -59.32 11.67
N ALA A 1148 -7.22 -60.02 12.16
CA ALA A 1148 -6.14 -60.55 11.33
C ALA A 1148 -6.44 -61.93 10.70
N LYS A 1149 -7.50 -62.05 9.88
CA LYS A 1149 -7.78 -63.28 9.11
C LYS A 1149 -8.82 -63.11 7.98
N LEU A 1150 -8.50 -62.38 6.90
CA LEU A 1150 -9.11 -62.54 5.56
C LEU A 1150 -8.43 -61.66 4.49
N LEU A 1151 -7.17 -61.97 4.14
CA LEU A 1151 -6.52 -61.41 2.95
C LEU A 1151 -5.78 -62.49 2.13
N LYS A 1152 -6.45 -63.60 1.82
CA LYS A 1152 -5.92 -64.65 0.93
C LYS A 1152 -6.97 -65.46 0.16
N ALA A 1153 -8.04 -64.80 -0.27
CA ALA A 1153 -9.04 -65.22 -1.25
C ALA A 1153 -9.89 -63.95 -1.55
N MET A 1154 -10.28 -63.57 -2.77
CA MET A 1154 -10.32 -64.29 -4.05
C MET A 1154 -9.92 -63.35 -5.22
N ARG A 1155 -9.29 -63.92 -6.26
CA ARG A 1155 -9.48 -63.44 -7.63
C ARG A 1155 -10.80 -64.03 -8.17
N THR A 1156 -11.39 -63.34 -9.15
CA THR A 1156 -12.48 -63.76 -10.06
C THR A 1156 -13.94 -63.53 -9.64
N LYS A 1157 -14.70 -63.06 -10.65
CA LYS A 1157 -16.17 -63.04 -10.84
C LYS A 1157 -16.98 -62.13 -9.90
N SER A 1158 -17.72 -61.13 -10.37
CA SER A 1158 -18.73 -61.02 -11.46
C SER A 1158 -20.16 -61.22 -10.96
N ALA A 1159 -20.98 -60.20 -11.29
CA ALA A 1159 -22.44 -60.21 -11.45
C ALA A 1159 -23.36 -60.10 -10.22
N ALA A 1160 -24.29 -59.14 -10.38
CA ALA A 1160 -25.73 -59.23 -10.13
C ALA A 1160 -26.31 -59.01 -8.71
N ARG A 1161 -26.92 -57.82 -8.61
CA ARG A 1161 -28.33 -57.55 -8.26
C ARG A 1161 -28.89 -57.81 -6.85
N ALA A 1162 -29.68 -56.80 -6.46
CA ALA A 1162 -30.95 -56.90 -5.75
C ALA A 1162 -30.95 -57.29 -4.26
N GLY A 1163 -30.74 -56.26 -3.43
CA GLY A 1163 -31.88 -55.62 -2.74
C GLY A 1163 -32.47 -56.32 -1.52
N GLN A 1164 -32.46 -55.60 -0.39
CA GLN A 1164 -33.64 -55.50 0.47
C GLN A 1164 -33.56 -54.21 1.31
N SER A 1165 -34.65 -53.45 1.32
CA SER A 1165 -34.83 -52.31 2.23
C SER A 1165 -35.45 -52.80 3.54
N ILE A 1166 -34.88 -52.40 4.67
CA ILE A 1166 -35.60 -52.37 5.95
C ILE A 1166 -35.38 -51.00 6.60
N ARG A 1167 -36.47 -50.43 7.11
CA ARG A 1167 -36.57 -49.05 7.62
C ARG A 1167 -36.23 -48.95 9.11
N MET A 1168 -35.71 -47.77 9.47
CA MET A 1168 -35.92 -47.04 10.74
C MET A 1168 -35.45 -47.69 12.05
N ARG A 1169 -34.55 -47.01 12.77
CA ARG A 1169 -34.92 -45.81 13.55
C ARG A 1169 -33.84 -44.74 13.44
#